data_AF-A0A2A6CCI1-F1
#
_entry.id   AF-A0A2A6CCI1-F1
#
_cell.length_a   1.000
_cell.length_b   1.000
_cell.length_c   1.000
_cell.angle_alpha   90.00
_cell.angle_beta   90.00
_cell.angle_gamma   90.00
#
_symmetry.space_group_name_H-M   'P 1'
#
loop_
_entity.id
_entity.type
_entity.pdbx_description
1 polymer ?
#
loop_
_entity_poly.entity_id
_entity_poly.type
_entity_poly.pdbx_seq_one_letter_code
_entity_poly.pdbx_strand_id
1 'polypeptide(L)'
;MLRRGIKTFSTLPESVTRLGEYHGLKETTVNLRWPSVEDVEREGKSNLFTPHSILREQSESMANEKKKKDSMRLEKMIKQEMNYGVTLAKYEGSQMKAEQEKDEKEAVVERRMREIHEYFGYWMDPKDPRFEVMLQQKEAQEKKADKMAKRAELVKKKIAEVIMGDRAEEISIVELLGWSEGGKCGYCKDTKGDHLKSSLGEKKEDEVGVWLIPSVSAISRIFYYGDGLGAWGHKLNVIDYQILLNGGWRRSGSYLYKPNLEKTCCPQYTIRLDVDKFILSRTQKRVLRNMQVYLEKGLKVVGEKEERREMKIKEVMKKEEDNKEKKEKMEIMNTGKEGRGEKKKDMRRMRAKMKWIKKGLNVDEELEKRKNRESERRKNLEDRIGNSTGEGLSHQLEIQLVSVNSQEYLSRCVEEYQLFKKYQESIHSDEDVTRRGFDRFLVKSPLTSSNPSLGSFHMRYVMDGSIIAVGVIDILTESVSAKYLFYDPDYSFLSLGTYTALREIELVRKLVREMPRLRYYYMGYYISDCPKMRYKGTFRPSDLLCDKSHQWVPLSECSSLLSRNSHNFTIFRPSLPEAIRFNPMDAKLYLSRGITTFNSLPPVIQLKITDKLQSFCSFVTRDASNLVLVLKELQIEDDSDDED
;
A
#
# COMPACT_ATOMS: atom_id res chain seq x y z
N MET A 1 -78.16 31.43 14.94
CA MET A 1 -79.61 31.48 14.68
C MET A 1 -79.91 32.82 14.02
N LEU A 2 -79.62 32.94 12.73
CA LEU A 2 -80.64 32.94 11.67
C LEU A 2 -81.84 33.83 12.02
N ARG A 3 -81.87 34.99 11.34
CA ARG A 3 -83.07 35.77 11.01
C ARG A 3 -84.24 34.80 10.78
N ARG A 4 -85.09 34.65 11.79
CA ARG A 4 -86.42 34.05 11.65
C ARG A 4 -87.29 35.10 10.96
N GLY A 5 -87.93 34.67 9.88
CA GLY A 5 -88.86 35.49 9.12
C GLY A 5 -89.92 36.10 10.02
N ILE A 6 -89.88 37.42 10.15
CA ILE A 6 -91.04 38.17 10.59
C ILE A 6 -91.92 38.32 9.36
N LYS A 7 -93.08 37.64 9.44
CA LYS A 7 -94.19 37.72 8.51
C LYS A 7 -94.52 39.20 8.27
N THR A 8 -94.59 39.57 7.00
CA THR A 8 -94.94 40.91 6.55
C THR A 8 -96.24 41.38 7.18
N PHE A 9 -96.24 42.64 7.63
CA PHE A 9 -97.34 43.42 8.20
C PHE A 9 -98.43 43.71 7.15
N SER A 10 -98.98 42.67 6.51
CA SER A 10 -100.00 42.80 5.47
C SER A 10 -101.43 42.57 5.99
N THR A 11 -101.65 42.60 7.31
CA THR A 11 -102.95 42.26 7.91
C THR A 11 -103.44 43.29 8.93
N LEU A 12 -103.01 44.55 8.83
CA LEU A 12 -103.86 45.61 9.37
C LEU A 12 -104.97 45.85 8.34
N PRO A 13 -106.25 45.81 8.76
CA PRO A 13 -107.36 46.07 7.85
C PRO A 13 -107.10 47.39 7.12
N GLU A 14 -107.22 47.38 5.78
CA GLU A 14 -106.93 48.55 4.93
C GLU A 14 -107.59 49.85 5.42
N SER A 15 -108.67 49.77 6.20
CA SER A 15 -109.32 50.93 6.81
C SER A 15 -108.42 51.72 7.76
N VAL A 16 -107.51 51.08 8.51
CA VAL A 16 -106.62 51.76 9.46
C VAL A 16 -105.44 52.40 8.73
N THR A 17 -104.94 51.73 7.68
CA THR A 17 -103.82 52.22 6.86
C THR A 17 -104.26 53.37 5.95
N ARG A 18 -105.44 53.26 5.31
CA ARG A 18 -105.96 54.30 4.39
C ARG A 18 -106.28 55.63 5.08
N LEU A 19 -106.57 55.62 6.38
CA LEU A 19 -106.81 56.85 7.15
C LEU A 19 -105.50 57.60 7.48
N GLY A 20 -104.39 56.86 7.58
CA GLY A 20 -103.06 57.47 7.74
C GLY A 20 -102.57 58.18 6.49
N GLU A 21 -102.95 57.71 5.29
CA GLU A 21 -102.47 58.25 4.02
C GLU A 21 -103.33 59.40 3.45
N TYR A 22 -104.63 59.42 3.70
CA TYR A 22 -105.56 60.39 3.07
C TYR A 22 -106.10 61.50 3.99
N HIS A 23 -105.51 61.69 5.18
CA HIS A 23 -105.80 62.80 6.11
C HIS A 23 -107.23 63.37 6.03
N GLY A 24 -108.25 62.52 6.24
CA GLY A 24 -109.62 62.95 6.49
C GLY A 24 -110.57 63.08 5.29
N LEU A 25 -110.20 62.71 4.06
CA LEU A 25 -111.13 62.80 2.91
C LEU A 25 -112.13 61.63 2.77
N LYS A 26 -112.18 60.70 3.73
CA LYS A 26 -113.26 59.71 3.89
C LYS A 26 -113.61 59.57 5.37
N GLU A 27 -114.86 59.83 5.73
CA GLU A 27 -115.38 59.76 7.10
C GLU A 27 -115.16 58.37 7.71
N THR A 28 -114.23 58.26 8.66
CA THR A 28 -114.09 57.11 9.56
C THR A 28 -113.66 57.62 10.94
N THR A 29 -114.33 57.20 12.01
CA THR A 29 -114.32 57.81 13.35
C THR A 29 -113.07 57.43 14.18
N VAL A 30 -112.43 58.41 14.83
CA VAL A 30 -111.06 58.34 15.43
C VAL A 30 -110.96 57.54 16.76
N ASN A 31 -112.07 57.26 17.45
CA ASN A 31 -112.05 56.73 18.82
C ASN A 31 -111.63 55.25 18.98
N LEU A 32 -111.36 54.52 17.89
CA LEU A 32 -110.90 53.12 17.93
C LEU A 32 -109.39 52.97 18.28
N ARG A 33 -108.72 54.01 18.80
CA ARG A 33 -107.25 54.04 18.97
C ARG A 33 -106.72 53.82 20.40
N TRP A 34 -107.52 53.88 21.44
CA TRP A 34 -107.05 53.68 22.83
C TRP A 34 -107.33 52.25 23.31
N PRO A 35 -106.42 51.63 24.09
CA PRO A 35 -106.66 50.33 24.70
C PRO A 35 -107.87 50.37 25.61
N SER A 36 -108.59 49.25 25.69
CA SER A 36 -109.74 49.15 26.58
C SER A 36 -109.29 49.08 28.04
N VAL A 37 -110.20 49.35 28.99
CA VAL A 37 -109.93 49.21 30.43
C VAL A 37 -109.45 47.79 30.77
N GLU A 38 -109.97 46.78 30.07
CA GLU A 38 -109.58 45.38 30.23
C GLU A 38 -108.10 45.15 29.84
N ASP A 39 -107.60 45.88 28.84
CA ASP A 39 -106.20 45.78 28.44
C ASP A 39 -105.28 46.41 29.50
N VAL A 40 -105.69 47.52 30.13
CA VAL A 40 -104.94 48.18 31.21
C VAL A 40 -104.89 47.32 32.47
N GLU A 41 -105.99 46.69 32.86
CA GLU A 41 -105.99 45.77 34.02
C GLU A 41 -105.16 44.51 33.78
N ARG A 42 -105.12 44.02 32.53
CA ARG A 42 -104.25 42.91 32.12
C ARG A 42 -102.77 43.28 32.25
N GLU A 43 -102.40 44.52 31.91
CA GLU A 43 -101.05 45.03 32.15
C GLU A 43 -100.76 45.21 33.64
N GLY A 44 -101.70 45.71 34.45
CA GLY A 44 -101.49 45.89 35.90
C GLY A 44 -101.26 44.59 36.67
N LYS A 45 -101.87 43.48 36.24
CA LYS A 45 -101.62 42.13 36.78
C LYS A 45 -100.39 41.44 36.19
N SER A 46 -99.78 42.04 35.17
CA SER A 46 -98.56 41.49 34.62
C SER A 46 -97.42 41.71 35.62
N ASN A 47 -96.77 40.63 36.04
CA ASN A 47 -95.52 40.66 36.83
C ASN A 47 -94.33 41.18 35.99
N LEU A 48 -94.57 42.08 35.03
CA LEU A 48 -93.56 42.63 34.13
C LEU A 48 -92.60 43.59 34.86
N PHE A 49 -92.98 44.14 36.03
CA PHE A 49 -92.19 45.15 36.74
C PHE A 49 -91.90 44.74 38.20
N THR A 50 -90.61 44.85 38.59
CA THR A 50 -90.11 44.50 39.94
C THR A 50 -89.74 45.76 40.72
N PRO A 51 -90.03 45.86 42.04
CA PRO A 51 -89.62 46.99 42.87
C PRO A 51 -88.10 47.20 42.92
N HIS A 52 -87.68 48.46 42.90
CA HIS A 52 -86.26 48.85 42.88
C HIS A 52 -85.45 48.33 44.09
N SER A 53 -86.05 48.25 45.28
CA SER A 53 -85.39 47.77 46.50
C SER A 53 -84.88 46.33 46.35
N ILE A 54 -85.69 45.44 45.79
CA ILE A 54 -85.36 44.03 45.57
C ILE A 54 -84.23 43.89 44.53
N LEU A 55 -84.30 44.66 43.45
CA LEU A 55 -83.24 44.69 42.43
C LEU A 55 -81.90 45.17 43.01
N ARG A 56 -81.92 46.13 43.94
CA ARG A 56 -80.70 46.65 44.57
C ARG A 56 -80.00 45.60 45.42
N GLU A 57 -80.73 44.89 46.29
CA GLU A 57 -80.18 43.81 47.12
C GLU A 57 -79.63 42.66 46.27
N GLN A 58 -80.35 42.27 45.21
CA GLN A 58 -79.87 41.25 44.26
C GLN A 58 -78.58 41.69 43.56
N SER A 59 -78.49 42.96 43.16
CA SER A 59 -77.29 43.52 42.54
C SER A 59 -76.08 43.51 43.49
N GLU A 60 -76.28 43.94 44.75
CA GLU A 60 -75.23 43.95 45.78
C GLU A 60 -74.74 42.53 46.11
N SER A 61 -75.64 41.55 46.22
CA SER A 61 -75.29 40.13 46.43
C SER A 61 -74.48 39.56 45.26
N MET A 62 -74.91 39.79 44.02
CA MET A 62 -74.17 39.35 42.82
C MET A 62 -72.78 40.00 42.73
N ALA A 63 -72.66 41.29 43.10
CA ALA A 63 -71.37 41.99 43.11
C ALA A 63 -70.40 41.39 44.14
N ASN A 64 -70.88 41.04 45.33
CA ASN A 64 -70.05 40.40 46.35
C ASN A 64 -69.63 38.97 45.97
N GLU A 65 -70.52 38.19 45.37
CA GLU A 65 -70.20 36.85 44.89
C GLU A 65 -69.14 36.90 43.77
N LYS A 66 -69.25 37.89 42.86
CA LYS A 66 -68.26 38.14 41.81
C LYS A 66 -66.90 38.49 42.40
N LYS A 67 -66.83 39.42 43.37
CA LYS A 67 -65.58 39.77 44.07
C LYS A 67 -64.92 38.55 44.72
N LYS A 68 -65.71 37.67 45.34
CA LYS A 68 -65.19 36.43 45.96
C LYS A 68 -64.62 35.47 44.92
N LYS A 69 -65.30 35.29 43.77
CA LYS A 69 -64.79 34.48 42.64
C LYS A 69 -63.50 35.04 42.07
N ASP A 70 -63.42 36.36 41.90
CA ASP A 70 -62.23 37.04 41.38
C ASP A 70 -61.04 36.89 42.33
N SER A 71 -61.26 37.01 43.64
CA SER A 71 -60.23 36.78 44.67
C SER A 71 -59.71 35.33 44.66
N MET A 72 -60.60 34.33 44.61
CA MET A 72 -60.17 32.92 44.50
C MET A 72 -59.40 32.62 43.21
N ARG A 73 -59.80 33.26 42.10
CA ARG A 73 -59.09 33.14 40.82
C ARG A 73 -57.69 33.74 40.91
N LEU A 74 -57.56 34.91 41.55
CA LEU A 74 -56.29 35.60 41.73
C LEU A 74 -55.31 34.76 42.59
N GLU A 75 -55.77 34.19 43.70
CA GLU A 75 -54.95 33.30 44.52
C GLU A 75 -54.47 32.07 43.75
N LYS A 76 -55.32 31.49 42.90
CA LYS A 76 -54.95 30.36 42.05
C LYS A 76 -53.87 30.75 41.03
N MET A 77 -53.99 31.93 40.42
CA MET A 77 -52.99 32.45 39.48
C MET A 77 -51.64 32.70 40.16
N ILE A 78 -51.63 33.31 41.35
CA ILE A 78 -50.41 33.55 42.13
C ILE A 78 -49.70 32.23 42.46
N LYS A 79 -50.45 31.18 42.86
CA LYS A 79 -49.88 29.84 43.11
C LYS A 79 -49.26 29.22 41.84
N GLN A 80 -49.90 29.41 40.68
CA GLN A 80 -49.38 28.92 39.41
C GLN A 80 -48.10 29.68 38.99
N GLU A 81 -48.08 30.99 39.19
CA GLU A 81 -46.94 31.86 38.86
C GLU A 81 -45.72 31.54 39.72
N MET A 82 -45.92 31.31 41.03
CA MET A 82 -44.85 30.83 41.93
C MET A 82 -44.27 29.47 41.50
N ASN A 83 -45.08 28.58 40.92
CA ASN A 83 -44.64 27.26 40.47
C ASN A 83 -44.13 27.24 39.01
N TYR A 84 -44.30 28.34 38.27
CA TYR A 84 -43.97 28.40 36.85
C TYR A 84 -42.46 28.28 36.61
N GLY A 85 -41.63 29.00 37.38
CA GLY A 85 -40.17 28.94 37.24
C GLY A 85 -39.59 27.54 37.46
N VAL A 86 -40.11 26.81 38.46
CA VAL A 86 -39.69 25.42 38.73
C VAL A 86 -40.10 24.49 37.59
N THR A 87 -41.29 24.69 37.03
CA THR A 87 -41.80 23.87 35.93
C THR A 87 -41.04 24.14 34.64
N LEU A 88 -40.72 25.40 34.35
CA LEU A 88 -39.92 25.82 33.21
C LEU A 88 -38.51 25.24 33.26
N ALA A 89 -37.83 25.34 34.40
CA ALA A 89 -36.49 24.77 34.59
C ALA A 89 -36.46 23.24 34.38
N LYS A 90 -37.50 22.52 34.82
CA LYS A 90 -37.64 21.07 34.56
C LYS A 90 -37.81 20.77 33.07
N TYR A 91 -38.59 21.58 32.35
CA TYR A 91 -38.82 21.40 30.93
C TYR A 91 -37.56 21.70 30.10
N GLU A 92 -36.89 22.82 30.38
CA GLU A 92 -35.63 23.21 29.73
C GLU A 92 -34.54 22.15 29.98
N GLY A 93 -34.42 21.66 31.21
CA GLY A 93 -33.50 20.56 31.52
C GLY A 93 -33.82 19.26 30.77
N SER A 94 -35.11 18.95 30.57
CA SER A 94 -35.53 17.80 29.76
C SER A 94 -35.19 17.97 28.28
N GLN A 95 -35.30 19.19 27.73
CA GLN A 95 -34.93 19.49 26.34
C GLN A 95 -33.42 19.39 26.14
N MET A 96 -32.62 19.99 27.03
CA MET A 96 -31.16 19.89 26.97
C MET A 96 -30.67 18.44 27.08
N LYS A 97 -31.29 17.63 27.95
CA LYS A 97 -30.96 16.20 28.06
C LYS A 97 -31.32 15.43 26.78
N ALA A 98 -32.48 15.71 26.18
CA ALA A 98 -32.90 15.09 24.93
C ALA A 98 -32.00 15.46 23.74
N GLU A 99 -31.52 16.71 23.69
CA GLU A 99 -30.57 17.19 22.67
C GLU A 99 -29.19 16.53 22.84
N GLN A 100 -28.66 16.49 24.07
CA GLN A 100 -27.40 15.80 24.38
C GLN A 100 -27.44 14.31 24.02
N GLU A 101 -28.52 13.60 24.36
CA GLU A 101 -28.68 12.18 23.99
C GLU A 101 -28.79 11.97 22.47
N LYS A 102 -29.25 12.97 21.71
CA LYS A 102 -29.32 12.93 20.25
C LYS A 102 -27.93 13.16 19.63
N ASP A 103 -27.21 14.17 20.10
CA ASP A 103 -25.85 14.48 19.66
C ASP A 103 -24.89 13.31 19.95
N GLU A 104 -25.03 12.65 21.10
CA GLU A 104 -24.25 11.46 21.44
C GLU A 104 -24.52 10.29 20.48
N LYS A 105 -25.78 10.05 20.11
CA LYS A 105 -26.14 8.98 19.16
C LYS A 105 -25.59 9.27 17.76
N GLU A 106 -25.66 10.51 17.30
CA GLU A 106 -25.09 10.92 16.01
C GLU A 106 -23.56 10.78 16.00
N ALA A 107 -22.88 11.18 17.08
CA ALA A 107 -21.42 11.02 17.21
C ALA A 107 -20.96 9.55 17.22
N VAL A 108 -21.75 8.65 17.82
CA VAL A 108 -21.47 7.20 17.81
C VAL A 108 -21.60 6.63 16.40
N VAL A 109 -22.64 7.03 15.65
CA VAL A 109 -22.82 6.61 14.26
C VAL A 109 -21.66 7.11 13.39
N GLU A 110 -21.28 8.39 13.51
CA GLU A 110 -20.17 8.97 12.75
C GLU A 110 -18.83 8.26 13.06
N ARG A 111 -18.57 7.91 14.32
CA ARG A 111 -17.38 7.14 14.72
C ARG A 111 -17.35 5.77 14.04
N ARG A 112 -18.48 5.04 14.04
CA ARG A 112 -18.59 3.73 13.36
C ARG A 112 -18.38 3.84 11.85
N MET A 113 -18.89 4.90 11.21
CA MET A 113 -18.67 5.15 9.78
C MET A 113 -17.19 5.38 9.47
N ARG A 114 -16.52 6.19 10.30
CA ARG A 114 -15.08 6.45 10.17
C ARG A 114 -14.26 5.19 10.34
N GLU A 115 -14.62 4.33 11.29
CA GLU A 115 -13.97 3.05 11.51
C GLU A 115 -14.09 2.08 10.33
N ILE A 116 -15.28 1.97 9.72
CA ILE A 116 -15.49 1.16 8.51
C ILE A 116 -14.71 1.76 7.34
N HIS A 117 -14.71 3.09 7.20
CA HIS A 117 -13.96 3.78 6.15
C HIS A 117 -12.44 3.58 6.28
N GLU A 118 -11.90 3.70 7.49
CA GLU A 118 -10.48 3.50 7.77
C GLU A 118 -10.06 2.04 7.52
N TYR A 119 -10.93 1.08 7.83
CA TYR A 119 -10.65 -0.34 7.65
C TYR A 119 -10.80 -0.82 6.20
N PHE A 120 -11.90 -0.46 5.53
CA PHE A 120 -12.24 -0.95 4.18
C PHE A 120 -11.91 0.02 3.04
N GLY A 121 -11.60 1.30 3.33
CA GLY A 121 -11.11 2.28 2.36
C GLY A 121 -12.17 3.09 1.60
N TYR A 122 -13.46 2.90 1.87
CA TYR A 122 -14.55 3.63 1.20
C TYR A 122 -15.67 4.03 2.17
N TRP A 123 -16.40 5.10 1.84
CA TRP A 123 -17.51 5.60 2.66
C TRP A 123 -18.77 4.76 2.44
N MET A 124 -19.46 4.42 3.53
CA MET A 124 -20.66 3.59 3.53
C MET A 124 -21.72 4.22 4.43
N ASP A 125 -22.95 4.33 3.92
CA ASP A 125 -24.10 4.88 4.65
C ASP A 125 -24.54 3.91 5.76
N PRO A 126 -24.91 4.36 6.98
CA PRO A 126 -25.30 3.48 8.09
C PRO A 126 -26.63 2.79 7.83
N LYS A 127 -27.43 3.30 6.88
CA LYS A 127 -28.70 2.72 6.47
C LYS A 127 -28.54 1.63 5.41
N ASP A 128 -27.34 1.42 4.86
CA ASP A 128 -27.08 0.32 3.93
C ASP A 128 -27.16 -1.02 4.72
N PRO A 129 -27.97 -2.00 4.29
CA PRO A 129 -28.07 -3.31 4.95
C PRO A 129 -26.72 -4.04 5.11
N ARG A 130 -25.71 -3.69 4.31
CA ARG A 130 -24.36 -4.26 4.40
C ARG A 130 -23.53 -3.67 5.54
N PHE A 131 -23.88 -2.51 6.08
CA PHE A 131 -23.09 -1.80 7.10
C PHE A 131 -22.85 -2.67 8.36
N GLU A 132 -23.92 -3.29 8.87
CA GLU A 132 -23.85 -4.16 10.05
C GLU A 132 -23.05 -5.44 9.78
N VAL A 133 -23.20 -6.02 8.58
CA VAL A 133 -22.46 -7.20 8.15
C VAL A 133 -20.96 -6.89 8.08
N MET A 134 -20.60 -5.72 7.56
CA MET A 134 -19.20 -5.30 7.42
C MET A 134 -18.55 -4.97 8.77
N LEU A 135 -19.31 -4.40 9.71
CA LEU A 135 -18.86 -4.21 11.09
C LEU A 135 -18.58 -5.56 11.77
N GLN A 136 -19.49 -6.52 11.65
CA GLN A 136 -19.29 -7.88 12.17
C GLN A 136 -18.11 -8.60 11.50
N GLN A 137 -17.89 -8.39 10.20
CA GLN A 137 -16.72 -8.93 9.50
C GLN A 137 -15.41 -8.34 10.03
N LYS A 138 -15.35 -7.02 10.25
CA LYS A 138 -14.20 -6.34 10.89
C LYS A 138 -13.95 -6.93 12.28
N GLU A 139 -14.95 -6.96 13.16
CA GLU A 139 -14.79 -7.48 14.53
C GLU A 139 -14.35 -8.95 14.55
N ALA A 140 -14.90 -9.79 13.65
CA ALA A 140 -14.50 -11.18 13.53
C ALA A 140 -13.06 -11.33 13.01
N GLN A 141 -12.63 -10.47 12.07
CA GLN A 141 -11.26 -10.41 11.58
C GLN A 141 -10.28 -9.92 12.65
N GLU A 142 -10.64 -8.92 13.45
CA GLU A 142 -9.86 -8.44 14.58
C GLU A 142 -9.71 -9.53 15.65
N LYS A 143 -10.79 -10.20 16.06
CA LYS A 143 -10.72 -11.35 16.99
C LYS A 143 -9.85 -12.49 16.46
N LYS A 144 -9.93 -12.80 15.17
CA LYS A 144 -9.06 -13.79 14.52
C LYS A 144 -7.59 -13.32 14.51
N ALA A 145 -7.36 -12.06 14.19
CA ALA A 145 -6.03 -11.44 14.19
C ALA A 145 -5.42 -11.44 15.59
N ASP A 146 -6.19 -11.15 16.63
CA ASP A 146 -5.78 -11.20 18.03
C ASP A 146 -5.48 -12.62 18.48
N LYS A 147 -6.32 -13.61 18.14
CA LYS A 147 -6.03 -15.03 18.42
C LYS A 147 -4.75 -15.49 17.73
N MET A 148 -4.54 -15.09 16.47
CA MET A 148 -3.31 -15.38 15.74
C MET A 148 -2.10 -14.63 16.32
N ALA A 149 -2.25 -13.37 16.74
CA ALA A 149 -1.20 -12.59 17.37
C ALA A 149 -0.78 -13.20 18.72
N LYS A 150 -1.76 -13.62 19.54
CA LYS A 150 -1.52 -14.36 20.78
C LYS A 150 -0.81 -15.70 20.52
N ARG A 151 -1.22 -16.46 19.50
CA ARG A 151 -0.53 -17.69 19.08
C ARG A 151 0.90 -17.41 18.61
N ALA A 152 1.11 -16.39 17.77
CA ALA A 152 2.43 -15.99 17.29
C ALA A 152 3.33 -15.49 18.43
N GLU A 153 2.78 -14.77 19.40
CA GLU A 153 3.48 -14.33 20.60
C GLU A 153 3.84 -15.50 21.52
N LEU A 154 2.94 -16.50 21.66
CA LEU A 154 3.23 -17.74 22.38
C LEU A 154 4.34 -18.54 21.70
N VAL A 155 4.29 -18.69 20.37
CA VAL A 155 5.37 -19.31 19.58
C VAL A 155 6.68 -18.54 19.79
N LYS A 156 6.64 -17.20 19.76
CA LYS A 156 7.80 -16.34 20.00
C LYS A 156 8.35 -16.50 21.43
N LYS A 157 7.50 -16.62 22.44
CA LYS A 157 7.89 -16.85 23.85
C LYS A 157 8.48 -18.25 24.04
N LYS A 158 7.83 -19.29 23.53
CA LYS A 158 8.36 -20.68 23.53
C LYS A 158 9.70 -20.77 22.79
N ILE A 159 9.86 -20.04 21.68
CA ILE A 159 11.14 -19.92 20.97
C ILE A 159 12.18 -19.24 21.87
N ALA A 160 11.83 -18.14 22.52
CA ALA A 160 12.74 -17.40 23.40
C ALA A 160 13.17 -18.19 24.65
N GLU A 161 12.28 -18.99 25.24
CA GLU A 161 12.56 -19.84 26.42
C GLU A 161 13.56 -20.97 26.09
N VAL A 162 13.47 -21.57 24.90
CA VAL A 162 14.40 -22.62 24.44
C VAL A 162 15.78 -22.04 24.05
N ILE A 163 15.84 -20.74 23.74
CA ILE A 163 17.06 -20.03 23.33
C ILE A 163 18.00 -19.74 24.53
N MET A 164 17.62 -20.02 25.77
CA MET A 164 18.42 -19.72 26.97
C MET A 164 19.76 -20.50 27.02
N GLY A 165 20.83 -19.88 26.51
CA GLY A 165 22.22 -20.32 26.59
C GLY A 165 23.17 -19.43 25.76
N ASP A 166 24.48 -19.48 26.05
CA ASP A 166 25.50 -18.57 25.48
C ASP A 166 25.63 -18.57 23.93
N ARG A 167 24.95 -19.49 23.22
CA ARG A 167 24.92 -19.58 21.73
C ARG A 167 23.60 -19.13 21.09
N ALA A 168 22.68 -18.58 21.89
CA ALA A 168 21.38 -18.03 21.51
C ALA A 168 21.40 -17.09 20.28
N GLU A 169 22.43 -16.25 20.19
CA GLU A 169 22.54 -15.17 19.22
C GLU A 169 22.91 -15.65 17.81
N GLU A 170 23.47 -16.86 17.71
CA GLU A 170 23.97 -17.43 16.45
C GLU A 170 22.92 -18.27 15.70
N ILE A 171 21.78 -18.55 16.33
CA ILE A 171 20.75 -19.44 15.76
C ILE A 171 19.77 -18.66 14.88
N SER A 172 19.55 -19.19 13.67
CA SER A 172 18.50 -18.76 12.76
C SER A 172 17.32 -19.72 12.78
N ILE A 173 16.11 -19.19 12.85
CA ILE A 173 14.86 -19.95 12.91
C ILE A 173 14.02 -19.64 11.68
N VAL A 174 13.78 -20.68 10.90
CA VAL A 174 13.07 -20.59 9.61
C VAL A 174 11.95 -21.62 9.58
N GLU A 175 10.73 -21.18 9.26
CA GLU A 175 9.59 -22.06 9.05
C GLU A 175 9.46 -22.40 7.57
N LEU A 176 9.47 -23.68 7.22
CA LEU A 176 9.33 -24.10 5.83
C LEU A 176 7.85 -24.11 5.45
N LEU A 177 7.49 -23.33 4.42
CA LEU A 177 6.12 -23.24 3.92
C LEU A 177 5.86 -24.22 2.76
N GLY A 178 6.93 -24.68 2.10
CA GLY A 178 6.86 -25.62 0.98
C GLY A 178 6.73 -24.92 -0.37
N TRP A 179 6.20 -25.66 -1.34
CA TRP A 179 6.03 -25.19 -2.71
C TRP A 179 4.78 -24.34 -2.84
N SER A 180 4.91 -23.19 -3.48
CA SER A 180 3.75 -22.46 -3.99
C SER A 180 3.46 -22.86 -5.44
N GLU A 181 2.19 -23.04 -5.79
CA GLU A 181 1.75 -23.32 -7.16
C GLU A 181 0.72 -22.28 -7.64
N GLY A 182 0.85 -21.85 -8.90
CA GLY A 182 -0.18 -21.12 -9.68
C GLY A 182 -0.16 -19.58 -9.63
N GLY A 183 -0.53 -18.94 -10.75
CA GLY A 183 -1.01 -17.54 -10.92
C GLY A 183 -0.39 -16.72 -12.04
N LYS A 184 -0.31 -15.37 -11.94
CA LYS A 184 0.12 -14.48 -13.03
C LYS A 184 1.56 -13.97 -12.96
N CYS A 185 2.35 -14.25 -14.00
CA CYS A 185 3.73 -13.83 -14.08
C CYS A 185 3.86 -12.30 -14.19
N GLY A 186 4.42 -11.64 -13.16
CA GLY A 186 4.66 -10.19 -13.17
C GLY A 186 5.65 -9.67 -14.22
N TYR A 187 6.39 -10.56 -14.91
CA TYR A 187 7.39 -10.17 -15.91
C TYR A 187 6.90 -10.29 -17.35
N CYS A 188 6.29 -11.42 -17.72
CA CYS A 188 5.74 -11.63 -19.07
C CYS A 188 4.23 -11.46 -19.15
N LYS A 189 3.52 -11.30 -18.02
CA LYS A 189 2.04 -11.24 -17.96
C LYS A 189 1.39 -12.42 -18.70
N ASP A 190 1.97 -13.61 -18.50
CA ASP A 190 1.53 -14.90 -19.06
C ASP A 190 1.50 -15.01 -20.59
N THR A 191 2.17 -14.09 -21.29
CA THR A 191 2.29 -14.10 -22.75
C THR A 191 3.17 -15.23 -23.32
N LYS A 192 3.82 -16.03 -22.47
CA LYS A 192 4.79 -17.08 -22.89
C LYS A 192 4.18 -18.49 -22.98
N GLY A 193 2.85 -18.62 -22.83
CA GLY A 193 2.10 -19.87 -23.04
C GLY A 193 1.91 -20.73 -21.79
N ASP A 194 0.89 -21.59 -21.83
CA ASP A 194 0.35 -22.37 -20.68
C ASP A 194 1.25 -23.52 -20.20
N HIS A 195 2.26 -23.93 -20.98
CA HIS A 195 3.18 -25.03 -20.62
C HIS A 195 4.19 -24.67 -19.52
N LEU A 196 4.41 -23.37 -19.28
CA LEU A 196 5.34 -22.86 -18.27
C LEU A 196 4.55 -22.17 -17.17
N LYS A 197 4.73 -22.61 -15.91
CA LYS A 197 4.00 -22.02 -14.79
C LYS A 197 4.54 -20.62 -14.49
N SER A 198 3.68 -19.77 -13.94
CA SER A 198 4.01 -18.38 -13.67
C SER A 198 5.13 -18.23 -12.65
N SER A 199 5.95 -17.18 -12.86
CA SER A 199 7.04 -16.83 -11.95
C SER A 199 6.59 -16.20 -10.63
N LEU A 200 5.34 -15.76 -10.58
CA LEU A 200 4.64 -15.10 -9.48
C LEU A 200 3.16 -15.45 -9.69
N GLY A 201 2.38 -15.57 -8.64
CA GLY A 201 1.02 -16.05 -8.84
C GLY A 201 0.04 -15.93 -7.67
N GLU A 202 -1.12 -16.54 -7.86
CA GLU A 202 -2.49 -16.25 -7.44
C GLU A 202 -3.33 -17.53 -7.67
N LYS A 203 -4.17 -17.89 -6.69
CA LYS A 203 -4.86 -19.19 -6.60
C LYS A 203 -6.18 -19.20 -7.42
N LYS A 204 -6.55 -20.34 -8.01
CA LYS A 204 -7.95 -20.71 -8.31
C LYS A 204 -8.50 -21.51 -7.12
N GLU A 205 -9.71 -21.20 -6.68
CA GLU A 205 -10.26 -21.61 -5.37
C GLU A 205 -10.52 -23.11 -5.17
N ASP A 206 -10.45 -23.95 -6.19
CA ASP A 206 -10.90 -25.34 -6.06
C ASP A 206 -9.74 -26.32 -6.22
N GLU A 207 -9.21 -26.80 -5.07
CA GLU A 207 -8.84 -28.21 -4.80
C GLU A 207 -7.96 -28.32 -3.53
N VAL A 208 -8.61 -28.82 -2.48
CA VAL A 208 -8.15 -29.55 -1.28
C VAL A 208 -6.72 -29.30 -0.77
N GLY A 209 -6.62 -28.40 0.21
CA GLY A 209 -5.46 -28.23 1.09
C GLY A 209 -5.79 -27.26 2.24
N VAL A 210 -6.39 -27.80 3.29
CA VAL A 210 -6.59 -27.26 4.66
C VAL A 210 -6.67 -25.73 4.82
N TRP A 211 -7.89 -25.27 5.08
CA TRP A 211 -8.29 -23.91 5.40
C TRP A 211 -7.52 -23.26 6.57
N LEU A 212 -6.75 -22.22 6.29
CA LEU A 212 -6.48 -21.13 7.24
C LEU A 212 -6.52 -19.77 6.49
N ILE A 213 -7.30 -18.85 7.06
CA ILE A 213 -7.63 -17.46 6.67
C ILE A 213 -8.86 -17.31 5.75
N PRO A 214 -10.08 -17.14 6.32
CA PRO A 214 -11.22 -16.60 5.60
C PRO A 214 -11.27 -15.07 5.73
N SER A 215 -11.40 -14.43 4.58
CA SER A 215 -11.63 -13.00 4.31
C SER A 215 -10.41 -12.09 4.49
N VAL A 216 -9.68 -11.89 3.39
CA VAL A 216 -9.06 -10.60 3.08
C VAL A 216 -9.29 -10.28 1.60
N SER A 217 -10.45 -9.72 1.27
CA SER A 217 -10.76 -9.22 -0.07
C SER A 217 -10.11 -7.86 -0.39
N ALA A 218 -9.03 -7.50 0.31
CA ALA A 218 -8.22 -6.30 0.07
C ALA A 218 -6.69 -6.56 0.23
N ILE A 219 -6.27 -7.83 0.13
CA ILE A 219 -4.84 -8.24 0.06
C ILE A 219 -4.51 -8.83 -1.34
N SER A 220 -5.42 -8.70 -2.30
CA SER A 220 -5.36 -9.36 -3.61
C SER A 220 -4.31 -8.83 -4.60
N ARG A 221 -3.35 -7.95 -4.21
CA ARG A 221 -2.34 -7.46 -5.17
C ARG A 221 -0.88 -7.41 -4.73
N ILE A 222 -0.52 -7.98 -3.57
CA ILE A 222 0.89 -8.25 -3.25
C ILE A 222 1.14 -9.76 -3.46
N PHE A 223 1.32 -10.14 -4.71
CA PHE A 223 1.43 -11.53 -5.18
C PHE A 223 2.72 -12.22 -4.73
N TYR A 224 2.61 -13.32 -3.95
CA TYR A 224 3.71 -14.23 -3.58
C TYR A 224 3.37 -15.70 -3.81
N TYR A 225 3.05 -16.13 -5.04
CA TYR A 225 2.88 -17.58 -5.29
C TYR A 225 3.35 -17.98 -6.70
N GLY A 226 4.66 -18.10 -6.95
CA GLY A 226 5.19 -18.74 -8.18
C GLY A 226 5.65 -20.17 -7.91
N ASP A 227 5.98 -20.97 -8.93
CA ASP A 227 6.64 -22.27 -8.75
C ASP A 227 8.02 -22.09 -8.09
N GLY A 228 8.04 -22.10 -6.77
CA GLY A 228 9.19 -21.76 -5.96
C GLY A 228 9.03 -22.24 -4.53
N LEU A 229 10.17 -22.40 -3.85
CA LEU A 229 10.18 -22.83 -2.46
C LEU A 229 10.08 -21.60 -1.55
N GLY A 230 9.10 -21.61 -0.65
CA GLY A 230 8.83 -20.55 0.31
C GLY A 230 9.23 -20.95 1.73
N ALA A 231 9.72 -19.98 2.50
CA ALA A 231 9.99 -20.14 3.93
C ALA A 231 9.74 -18.82 4.67
N TRP A 232 9.54 -18.87 5.98
CA TRP A 232 9.34 -17.70 6.83
C TRP A 232 10.46 -17.58 7.86
N GLY A 233 11.22 -16.49 7.80
CA GLY A 233 12.23 -16.18 8.80
C GLY A 233 11.60 -15.58 10.05
N HIS A 234 11.66 -16.31 11.16
CA HIS A 234 11.27 -15.80 12.48
C HIS A 234 12.42 -15.03 13.13
N LYS A 235 13.64 -15.55 12.97
CA LYS A 235 14.91 -14.94 13.36
C LYS A 235 15.95 -15.41 12.34
N LEU A 236 16.72 -14.50 11.75
CA LEU A 236 17.65 -14.86 10.70
C LEU A 236 18.95 -14.09 10.86
N ASN A 237 20.02 -14.77 11.24
CA ASN A 237 21.33 -14.16 11.31
C ASN A 237 21.77 -13.70 9.90
N VAL A 238 22.41 -12.53 9.84
CA VAL A 238 22.95 -11.97 8.58
C VAL A 238 23.94 -12.89 7.86
N ILE A 239 24.67 -13.75 8.61
CA ILE A 239 25.57 -14.77 8.06
C ILE A 239 24.77 -15.86 7.33
N ASP A 240 23.75 -16.40 7.98
CA ASP A 240 22.91 -17.46 7.39
C ASP A 240 22.13 -16.93 6.19
N TYR A 241 21.64 -15.69 6.26
CA TYR A 241 21.00 -15.07 5.10
C TYR A 241 21.99 -14.84 3.94
N GLN A 242 23.26 -14.50 4.21
CA GLN A 242 24.28 -14.42 3.17
C GLN A 242 24.50 -15.77 2.47
N ILE A 243 24.46 -16.89 3.22
CA ILE A 243 24.53 -18.25 2.66
C ILE A 243 23.32 -18.53 1.76
N LEU A 244 22.11 -18.26 2.24
CA LEU A 244 20.88 -18.41 1.45
C LEU A 244 20.90 -17.54 0.18
N LEU A 245 21.32 -16.27 0.31
CA LEU A 245 21.46 -15.33 -0.81
C LEU A 245 22.43 -15.84 -1.88
N ASN A 246 23.56 -16.41 -1.44
CA ASN A 246 24.54 -17.07 -2.31
C ASN A 246 23.99 -18.32 -2.99
N GLY A 247 23.02 -19.00 -2.37
CA GLY A 247 22.25 -20.09 -2.95
C GLY A 247 21.09 -19.66 -3.84
N GLY A 248 20.89 -18.36 -4.07
CA GLY A 248 19.85 -17.83 -4.95
C GLY A 248 18.52 -17.49 -4.29
N TRP A 249 18.43 -17.62 -2.95
CA TRP A 249 17.27 -17.18 -2.19
C TRP A 249 17.17 -15.66 -2.12
N ARG A 250 15.95 -15.15 -1.95
CA ARG A 250 15.64 -13.74 -1.69
C ARG A 250 14.63 -13.62 -0.57
N ARG A 251 14.43 -12.39 -0.09
CA ARG A 251 13.45 -12.12 0.94
C ARG A 251 12.62 -10.88 0.69
N SER A 252 11.47 -10.86 1.33
CA SER A 252 10.47 -9.81 1.30
C SER A 252 9.87 -9.70 2.69
N GLY A 253 10.46 -8.78 3.46
CA GLY A 253 10.29 -8.76 4.90
C GLY A 253 10.79 -10.06 5.52
N SER A 254 9.94 -10.74 6.27
CA SER A 254 10.23 -12.06 6.85
C SER A 254 10.06 -13.22 5.88
N TYR A 255 9.42 -13.03 4.72
CA TYR A 255 9.22 -14.11 3.76
C TYR A 255 10.49 -14.34 2.93
N LEU A 256 10.97 -15.58 2.90
CA LEU A 256 12.10 -16.07 2.09
C LEU A 256 11.55 -16.88 0.91
N TYR A 257 12.17 -16.73 -0.26
CA TYR A 257 11.75 -17.45 -1.46
C TYR A 257 12.92 -17.75 -2.40
N LYS A 258 12.84 -18.89 -3.08
CA LYS A 258 13.70 -19.24 -4.21
C LYS A 258 12.87 -19.82 -5.36
N PRO A 259 12.81 -19.14 -6.53
CA PRO A 259 12.10 -19.64 -7.71
C PRO A 259 12.72 -20.94 -8.23
N ASN A 260 11.89 -21.87 -8.72
CA ASN A 260 12.34 -23.00 -9.49
C ASN A 260 12.50 -22.59 -10.96
N LEU A 261 13.76 -22.44 -11.37
CA LEU A 261 14.10 -21.91 -12.68
C LEU A 261 13.69 -22.85 -13.82
N GLU A 262 13.59 -24.16 -13.59
CA GLU A 262 13.20 -25.15 -14.60
C GLU A 262 11.73 -25.07 -14.98
N LYS A 263 10.87 -24.69 -14.02
CA LYS A 263 9.41 -24.67 -14.21
C LYS A 263 8.87 -23.29 -14.57
N THR A 264 9.59 -22.24 -14.22
CA THR A 264 9.11 -20.87 -14.38
C THR A 264 9.24 -20.34 -15.81
N CYS A 265 8.20 -19.63 -16.29
CA CYS A 265 8.19 -18.98 -17.61
C CYS A 265 9.24 -17.85 -17.80
N CYS A 266 9.79 -17.33 -16.70
CA CYS A 266 10.76 -16.24 -16.69
C CYS A 266 11.89 -16.56 -15.72
N PRO A 267 12.92 -17.35 -16.13
CA PRO A 267 14.02 -17.75 -15.25
C PRO A 267 14.73 -16.55 -14.61
N GLN A 268 14.70 -16.50 -13.27
CA GLN A 268 15.20 -15.42 -12.42
C GLN A 268 16.62 -15.73 -11.94
N TYR A 269 17.63 -15.48 -12.77
CA TYR A 269 19.02 -15.72 -12.37
C TYR A 269 19.48 -14.69 -11.34
N THR A 270 20.12 -15.15 -10.28
CA THR A 270 20.77 -14.24 -9.33
C THR A 270 21.94 -13.53 -10.01
N ILE A 271 21.98 -12.19 -9.90
CA ILE A 271 23.07 -11.37 -10.44
C ILE A 271 23.80 -10.62 -9.32
N ARG A 272 25.13 -10.63 -9.36
CA ARG A 272 25.98 -9.84 -8.47
C ARG A 272 27.09 -9.13 -9.23
N LEU A 273 27.65 -8.11 -8.60
CA LEU A 273 28.76 -7.31 -9.11
C LEU A 273 29.87 -7.24 -8.05
N ASP A 274 31.12 -7.46 -8.47
CA ASP A 274 32.31 -7.14 -7.67
C ASP A 274 32.58 -5.63 -7.80
N VAL A 275 32.43 -4.88 -6.70
CA VAL A 275 32.45 -3.41 -6.77
C VAL A 275 33.84 -2.84 -7.04
N ASP A 276 34.89 -3.57 -6.69
CA ASP A 276 36.28 -3.14 -6.94
C ASP A 276 36.57 -3.13 -8.44
N LYS A 277 35.99 -4.10 -9.15
CA LYS A 277 36.16 -4.24 -10.60
C LYS A 277 35.15 -3.41 -11.38
N PHE A 278 34.21 -2.71 -10.74
CA PHE A 278 33.11 -2.04 -11.42
C PHE A 278 33.60 -0.95 -12.40
N ILE A 279 33.03 -1.00 -13.61
CA ILE A 279 33.35 -0.08 -14.70
C ILE A 279 32.10 0.66 -15.18
N LEU A 280 32.16 1.99 -15.09
CA LEU A 280 31.12 2.88 -15.61
C LEU A 280 30.95 2.79 -17.14
N SER A 281 29.73 2.46 -17.56
CA SER A 281 29.25 2.53 -18.94
C SER A 281 28.95 3.97 -19.39
N ARG A 282 28.76 4.18 -20.69
CA ARG A 282 28.38 5.51 -21.23
C ARG A 282 27.02 5.98 -20.73
N THR A 283 26.07 5.06 -20.56
CA THR A 283 24.72 5.35 -20.07
C THR A 283 24.76 5.75 -18.60
N GLN A 284 25.47 5.01 -17.75
CA GLN A 284 25.66 5.36 -16.33
C GLN A 284 26.35 6.73 -16.16
N LYS A 285 27.37 7.02 -16.98
CA LYS A 285 28.01 8.36 -17.02
C LYS A 285 27.06 9.47 -17.47
N ARG A 286 26.03 9.16 -18.25
CA ARG A 286 24.99 10.13 -18.62
C ARG A 286 24.05 10.37 -17.44
N VAL A 287 23.60 9.30 -16.77
CA VAL A 287 22.74 9.39 -15.57
C VAL A 287 23.38 10.29 -14.50
N LEU A 288 24.66 10.05 -14.17
CA LEU A 288 25.39 10.88 -13.20
C LEU A 288 25.46 12.36 -13.63
N ARG A 289 25.72 12.63 -14.92
CA ARG A 289 25.74 14.01 -15.44
C ARG A 289 24.37 14.67 -15.41
N ASN A 290 23.30 13.94 -15.74
CA ASN A 290 21.94 14.46 -15.72
C ASN A 290 21.55 14.86 -14.29
N MET A 291 21.88 14.03 -13.30
CA MET A 291 21.71 14.38 -11.88
C MET A 291 22.49 15.65 -11.55
N GLN A 292 23.78 15.72 -11.90
CA GLN A 292 24.60 16.89 -11.59
C GLN A 292 24.06 18.19 -12.21
N VAL A 293 23.66 18.14 -13.49
CA VAL A 293 23.06 19.31 -14.17
C VAL A 293 21.75 19.74 -13.50
N TYR A 294 20.96 18.78 -13.05
CA TYR A 294 19.73 19.07 -12.33
C TYR A 294 20.04 19.74 -10.97
N LEU A 295 20.97 19.21 -10.18
CA LEU A 295 21.38 19.81 -8.91
C LEU A 295 21.96 21.21 -9.08
N GLU A 296 22.84 21.43 -10.07
CA GLU A 296 23.50 22.71 -10.28
C GLU A 296 22.55 23.77 -10.86
N LYS A 297 21.72 23.40 -11.85
CA LYS A 297 21.00 24.36 -12.71
C LYS A 297 19.47 24.24 -12.67
N GLY A 298 18.92 23.24 -12.00
CA GLY A 298 17.47 22.96 -12.01
C GLY A 298 16.93 22.45 -13.35
N LEU A 299 17.81 22.17 -14.32
CA LEU A 299 17.41 21.85 -15.69
C LEU A 299 17.06 20.36 -15.84
N LYS A 300 15.84 20.07 -16.29
CA LYS A 300 15.41 18.72 -16.67
C LYS A 300 16.02 18.34 -18.03
N VAL A 301 17.08 17.56 -18.01
CA VAL A 301 17.72 17.05 -19.24
C VAL A 301 16.90 15.87 -19.79
N VAL A 302 15.80 16.17 -20.49
CA VAL A 302 15.05 15.17 -21.25
C VAL A 302 15.94 14.68 -22.39
N GLY A 303 16.09 13.37 -22.53
CA GLY A 303 17.03 12.81 -23.49
C GLY A 303 16.56 13.07 -24.93
N GLU A 304 17.44 13.62 -25.78
CA GLU A 304 17.34 13.73 -27.27
C GLU A 304 16.79 12.47 -27.99
N LYS A 305 16.69 11.33 -27.31
CA LYS A 305 16.14 10.08 -27.84
C LYS A 305 14.62 10.06 -27.93
N GLU A 306 13.87 10.77 -27.08
CA GLU A 306 12.40 10.83 -27.15
C GLU A 306 11.97 11.73 -28.30
N GLU A 307 12.52 12.93 -28.40
CA GLU A 307 12.38 13.79 -29.58
C GLU A 307 12.80 13.08 -30.88
N ARG A 308 13.94 12.36 -30.90
CA ARG A 308 14.31 11.55 -32.08
C ARG A 308 13.39 10.36 -32.33
N ARG A 309 12.75 9.80 -31.31
CA ARG A 309 11.80 8.69 -31.47
C ARG A 309 10.50 9.22 -32.04
N GLU A 310 9.98 10.31 -31.50
CA GLU A 310 8.79 10.98 -32.02
C GLU A 310 9.02 11.54 -33.41
N MET A 311 10.18 12.14 -33.69
CA MET A 311 10.56 12.56 -35.05
C MET A 311 10.73 11.38 -35.99
N LYS A 312 11.30 10.25 -35.54
CA LYS A 312 11.40 9.03 -36.37
C LYS A 312 10.05 8.36 -36.60
N ILE A 313 9.16 8.36 -35.61
CA ILE A 313 7.81 7.83 -35.74
C ILE A 313 7.02 8.70 -36.73
N LYS A 314 7.11 10.04 -36.61
CA LYS A 314 6.56 10.99 -37.58
C LYS A 314 7.17 10.83 -38.98
N GLU A 315 8.48 10.61 -39.10
CA GLU A 315 9.15 10.32 -40.38
C GLU A 315 8.75 8.96 -40.98
N VAL A 316 8.53 7.93 -40.17
CA VAL A 316 8.12 6.61 -40.63
C VAL A 316 6.66 6.63 -41.07
N MET A 317 5.77 7.30 -40.32
CA MET A 317 4.37 7.51 -40.73
C MET A 317 4.29 8.32 -42.03
N LYS A 318 5.14 9.35 -42.19
CA LYS A 318 5.23 10.14 -43.43
C LYS A 318 5.83 9.34 -44.60
N LYS A 319 6.80 8.46 -44.33
CA LYS A 319 7.39 7.56 -45.35
C LYS A 319 6.45 6.42 -45.75
N GLU A 320 5.51 6.01 -44.90
CA GLU A 320 4.48 5.03 -45.24
C GLU A 320 3.38 5.62 -46.13
N GLU A 321 3.12 6.93 -46.04
CA GLU A 321 2.29 7.67 -46.99
C GLU A 321 3.01 7.90 -48.33
N ASP A 322 4.31 8.18 -48.32
CA ASP A 322 5.11 8.47 -49.53
C ASP A 322 5.59 7.21 -50.30
N ASN A 323 5.51 6.00 -49.71
CA ASN A 323 5.99 4.75 -50.36
C ASN A 323 4.93 3.95 -51.14
N LYS A 324 3.76 4.54 -51.41
CA LYS A 324 2.75 3.91 -52.27
C LYS A 324 3.03 4.04 -53.77
N GLU A 325 4.11 4.72 -54.18
CA GLU A 325 4.40 5.02 -55.60
C GLU A 325 5.79 4.63 -56.13
N LYS A 326 6.68 3.99 -55.34
CA LYS A 326 8.05 3.66 -55.82
C LYS A 326 8.49 2.25 -55.52
N LYS A 327 7.67 1.27 -55.87
CA LYS A 327 8.04 -0.15 -55.82
C LYS A 327 8.02 -0.79 -57.20
N GLU A 328 8.75 -0.20 -58.15
CA GLU A 328 9.12 -0.85 -59.40
C GLU A 328 10.35 -0.15 -60.00
N LYS A 329 11.52 -0.45 -59.43
CA LYS A 329 12.83 -0.43 -60.11
C LYS A 329 13.93 -0.79 -59.13
N MET A 330 14.80 -1.67 -59.60
CA MET A 330 16.15 -1.95 -59.09
C MET A 330 16.27 -3.10 -58.08
N GLU A 331 15.89 -4.29 -58.52
CA GLU A 331 16.82 -5.43 -58.45
C GLU A 331 17.83 -5.29 -59.58
N ILE A 332 19.11 -5.14 -59.23
CA ILE A 332 20.33 -5.58 -59.92
C ILE A 332 21.51 -4.88 -59.22
N MET A 333 22.55 -5.67 -58.90
CA MET A 333 23.81 -5.32 -58.21
C MET A 333 23.77 -5.27 -56.68
N ASN A 334 23.89 -6.45 -56.06
CA ASN A 334 24.57 -6.56 -54.78
C ASN A 334 25.37 -7.85 -54.70
N THR A 335 26.55 -7.86 -55.30
CA THR A 335 27.66 -8.70 -54.88
C THR A 335 28.74 -7.79 -54.28
N GLY A 336 29.08 -8.06 -53.02
CA GLY A 336 30.25 -7.48 -52.36
C GLY A 336 30.06 -6.16 -51.61
N LYS A 337 29.54 -6.22 -50.38
CA LYS A 337 29.85 -5.23 -49.32
C LYS A 337 29.49 -5.75 -47.92
N GLU A 338 30.20 -6.79 -47.48
CA GLU A 338 30.36 -7.04 -46.04
C GLU A 338 31.58 -6.26 -45.56
N GLY A 339 31.33 -5.11 -44.94
CA GLY A 339 32.37 -4.23 -44.40
C GLY A 339 31.79 -3.34 -43.32
N ARG A 340 31.62 -3.90 -42.13
CA ARG A 340 31.18 -3.20 -40.92
C ARG A 340 32.25 -2.16 -40.57
N GLY A 341 31.98 -0.88 -40.85
CA GLY A 341 32.93 0.21 -40.66
C GLY A 341 33.62 0.19 -39.29
N GLU A 342 34.95 0.05 -39.30
CA GLU A 342 35.76 0.08 -38.09
C GLU A 342 35.58 1.42 -37.36
N LYS A 343 35.41 1.36 -36.03
CA LYS A 343 35.16 2.56 -35.22
C LYS A 343 36.36 3.50 -35.33
N LYS A 344 36.15 4.82 -35.54
CA LYS A 344 37.20 5.86 -35.60
C LYS A 344 38.28 5.78 -34.51
N LYS A 345 37.96 5.25 -33.32
CA LYS A 345 38.90 5.03 -32.21
C LYS A 345 39.92 3.93 -32.53
N ASP A 346 39.49 2.87 -33.19
CA ASP A 346 40.34 1.72 -33.53
C ASP A 346 41.27 2.08 -34.69
N MET A 347 40.78 2.86 -35.67
CA MET A 347 41.63 3.48 -36.70
C MET A 347 42.72 4.39 -36.10
N ARG A 348 42.41 5.17 -35.05
CA ARG A 348 43.42 5.98 -34.34
C ARG A 348 44.44 5.11 -33.60
N ARG A 349 44.02 3.97 -33.06
CA ARG A 349 44.89 3.00 -32.38
C ARG A 349 45.82 2.30 -33.37
N MET A 350 45.30 1.88 -34.53
CA MET A 350 46.10 1.30 -35.60
C MET A 350 47.14 2.30 -36.13
N ARG A 351 46.74 3.55 -36.37
CA ARG A 351 47.68 4.61 -36.79
C ARG A 351 48.78 4.89 -35.76
N ALA A 352 48.44 4.87 -34.48
CA ALA A 352 49.43 5.01 -33.41
C ALA A 352 50.38 3.81 -33.36
N LYS A 353 49.86 2.58 -33.48
CA LYS A 353 50.65 1.35 -33.55
C LYS A 353 51.63 1.36 -34.73
N MET A 354 51.16 1.74 -35.92
CA MET A 354 52.00 1.90 -37.11
C MET A 354 53.08 2.99 -36.92
N LYS A 355 52.77 4.07 -36.22
CA LYS A 355 53.73 5.13 -35.91
C LYS A 355 54.83 4.64 -34.95
N TRP A 356 54.50 3.79 -33.98
CA TRP A 356 55.49 3.20 -33.07
C TRP A 356 56.40 2.20 -33.78
N ILE A 357 55.83 1.33 -34.63
CA ILE A 357 56.58 0.41 -35.48
C ILE A 357 57.58 1.17 -36.36
N LYS A 358 57.13 2.24 -37.03
CA LYS A 358 57.99 3.07 -37.89
C LYS A 358 59.12 3.78 -37.12
N LYS A 359 58.96 3.99 -35.81
CA LYS A 359 59.96 4.64 -34.94
C LYS A 359 60.91 3.64 -34.25
N GLY A 360 60.77 2.33 -34.50
CA GLY A 360 61.56 1.30 -33.83
C GLY A 360 61.29 1.18 -32.33
N LEU A 361 60.12 1.66 -31.85
CA LEU A 361 59.74 1.58 -30.44
C LEU A 361 59.13 0.22 -30.12
N ASN A 362 59.34 -0.27 -28.90
CA ASN A 362 58.67 -1.47 -28.41
C ASN A 362 57.15 -1.21 -28.31
N VAL A 363 56.39 -1.89 -29.16
CA VAL A 363 54.95 -1.66 -29.34
C VAL A 363 54.16 -2.08 -28.10
N ASP A 364 54.56 -3.16 -27.43
CA ASP A 364 53.86 -3.69 -26.27
C ASP A 364 54.06 -2.79 -25.04
N GLU A 365 55.29 -2.27 -24.87
CA GLU A 365 55.60 -1.29 -23.82
C GLU A 365 54.83 0.03 -24.02
N GLU A 366 54.75 0.53 -25.26
CA GLU A 366 53.99 1.75 -25.58
C GLU A 366 52.46 1.54 -25.46
N LEU A 367 51.96 0.34 -25.78
CA LEU A 367 50.58 -0.06 -25.51
C LEU A 367 50.29 -0.01 -24.01
N GLU A 368 51.20 -0.50 -23.18
CA GLU A 368 51.04 -0.53 -21.73
C GLU A 368 51.15 0.88 -21.12
N LYS A 369 52.13 1.69 -21.51
CA LYS A 369 52.23 3.11 -21.13
C LYS A 369 50.97 3.88 -21.49
N ARG A 370 50.39 3.62 -22.66
CA ARG A 370 49.15 4.26 -23.09
C ARG A 370 47.95 3.76 -22.29
N LYS A 371 47.85 2.47 -21.98
CA LYS A 371 46.81 1.93 -21.09
C LYS A 371 46.91 2.58 -19.72
N ASN A 372 48.09 2.73 -19.15
CA ASN A 372 48.32 3.37 -17.86
C ASN A 372 47.91 4.85 -17.89
N ARG A 373 48.29 5.60 -18.93
CA ARG A 373 47.79 6.99 -19.09
C ARG A 373 46.27 7.06 -19.30
N GLU A 374 45.67 6.08 -19.98
CA GLU A 374 44.22 6.00 -20.17
C GLU A 374 43.49 5.60 -18.87
N SER A 375 44.10 4.80 -17.99
CA SER A 375 43.56 4.45 -16.67
C SER A 375 43.72 5.60 -15.68
N GLU A 376 44.87 6.26 -15.62
CA GLU A 376 45.11 7.45 -14.78
C GLU A 376 44.13 8.59 -15.08
N ARG A 377 43.80 8.80 -16.36
CA ARG A 377 42.82 9.84 -16.78
C ARG A 377 41.37 9.45 -16.52
N ARG A 378 41.10 8.20 -16.15
CA ARG A 378 39.74 7.67 -16.06
C ARG A 378 39.14 8.04 -14.71
N LYS A 379 38.37 9.13 -14.68
CA LYS A 379 37.55 9.49 -13.50
C LYS A 379 36.76 8.28 -12.98
N ASN A 380 36.89 8.05 -11.69
CA ASN A 380 36.28 6.97 -10.92
C ASN A 380 34.77 7.22 -10.75
N LEU A 381 34.08 6.34 -10.03
CA LEU A 381 32.66 6.54 -9.74
C LEU A 381 32.48 7.75 -8.82
N GLU A 382 33.31 7.80 -7.79
CA GLU A 382 33.35 8.80 -6.73
C GLU A 382 33.65 10.18 -7.33
N ASP A 383 34.65 10.30 -8.22
CA ASP A 383 34.97 11.54 -8.94
C ASP A 383 33.84 12.10 -9.83
N ARG A 384 32.84 11.26 -10.13
CA ARG A 384 31.69 11.62 -10.98
C ARG A 384 30.42 11.85 -10.17
N ILE A 385 30.41 11.41 -8.92
CA ILE A 385 29.41 11.82 -7.94
C ILE A 385 29.90 13.19 -7.46
N GLY A 386 29.35 14.25 -8.06
CA GLY A 386 29.71 15.62 -7.68
C GLY A 386 29.17 15.98 -6.29
N ASN A 387 29.47 17.21 -5.86
CA ASN A 387 28.89 17.76 -4.64
C ASN A 387 27.37 17.80 -4.80
N SER A 388 26.67 17.21 -3.83
CA SER A 388 25.22 17.14 -3.81
C SER A 388 24.59 18.19 -2.87
N THR A 389 25.41 18.87 -2.07
CA THR A 389 25.02 19.94 -1.15
C THR A 389 26.05 21.09 -1.22
N GLY A 390 25.61 22.33 -0.98
CA GLY A 390 26.49 23.52 -0.98
C GLY A 390 25.80 24.80 -1.48
N GLU A 391 26.46 25.94 -1.26
CA GLU A 391 26.01 27.25 -1.73
C GLU A 391 26.12 27.36 -3.26
N GLY A 392 25.06 27.85 -3.92
CA GLY A 392 25.01 28.03 -5.38
C GLY A 392 24.43 26.86 -6.19
N LEU A 393 24.01 25.77 -5.54
CA LEU A 393 23.21 24.72 -6.19
C LEU A 393 21.74 25.14 -6.30
N SER A 394 21.08 24.76 -7.39
CA SER A 394 19.63 24.95 -7.57
C SER A 394 18.81 23.98 -6.72
N HIS A 395 19.33 22.77 -6.50
CA HIS A 395 18.71 21.75 -5.66
C HIS A 395 19.77 21.08 -4.77
N GLN A 396 19.39 20.74 -3.54
CA GLN A 396 20.24 20.03 -2.59
C GLN A 396 19.77 18.58 -2.45
N LEU A 397 20.70 17.64 -2.63
CA LEU A 397 20.46 16.22 -2.48
C LEU A 397 21.27 15.65 -1.31
N GLU A 398 20.56 15.22 -0.29
CA GLU A 398 21.11 14.48 0.85
C GLU A 398 20.82 12.98 0.70
N ILE A 399 21.78 12.17 1.11
CA ILE A 399 21.64 10.71 1.09
C ILE A 399 21.83 10.20 2.51
N GLN A 400 20.81 9.55 3.04
CA GLN A 400 20.75 9.10 4.41
C GLN A 400 20.60 7.58 4.42
N LEU A 401 21.52 6.88 5.09
CA LEU A 401 21.41 5.45 5.32
C LEU A 401 20.79 5.24 6.71
N VAL A 402 19.56 4.72 6.73
CA VAL A 402 18.76 4.65 7.96
C VAL A 402 18.40 3.20 8.27
N SER A 403 18.69 2.74 9.48
CA SER A 403 18.29 1.40 9.94
C SER A 403 16.77 1.37 10.17
N VAL A 404 16.10 0.31 9.72
CA VAL A 404 14.63 0.18 9.84
C VAL A 404 14.13 0.12 11.29
N ASN A 405 15.02 -0.15 12.25
CA ASN A 405 14.72 -0.23 13.68
C ASN A 405 15.08 1.07 14.44
N SER A 406 15.56 2.12 13.76
CA SER A 406 16.06 3.32 14.42
C SER A 406 15.01 4.41 14.62
N GLN A 407 15.27 5.34 15.52
CA GLN A 407 14.37 6.49 15.75
C GLN A 407 14.31 7.41 14.52
N GLU A 408 15.42 7.53 13.77
CA GLU A 408 15.45 8.29 12.52
C GLU A 408 14.52 7.67 11.47
N TYR A 409 14.35 6.34 11.46
CA TYR A 409 13.35 5.71 10.60
C TYR A 409 11.94 6.16 10.98
N LEU A 410 11.58 6.02 12.26
CA LEU A 410 10.25 6.33 12.79
C LEU A 410 9.84 7.78 12.53
N SER A 411 10.78 8.72 12.63
CA SER A 411 10.52 10.16 12.43
C SER A 411 9.94 10.51 11.04
N ARG A 412 10.27 9.74 10.00
CA ARG A 412 9.84 10.00 8.60
C ARG A 412 9.17 8.79 7.93
N CYS A 413 8.75 7.79 8.71
CA CYS A 413 8.16 6.56 8.16
C CYS A 413 6.83 6.80 7.43
N VAL A 414 6.07 7.84 7.81
CA VAL A 414 4.82 8.22 7.15
C VAL A 414 5.08 8.75 5.73
N GLU A 415 6.09 9.60 5.59
CA GLU A 415 6.48 10.16 4.29
C GLU A 415 6.99 9.08 3.34
N GLU A 416 7.80 8.14 3.83
CA GLU A 416 8.21 6.99 3.01
C GLU A 416 7.03 6.15 2.52
N TYR A 417 6.05 5.90 3.38
CA TYR A 417 4.85 5.16 3.00
C TYR A 417 4.03 5.92 1.95
N GLN A 418 3.89 7.24 2.07
CA GLN A 418 3.22 8.08 1.06
C GLN A 418 3.94 8.02 -0.29
N LEU A 419 5.28 8.08 -0.29
CA LEU A 419 6.09 7.93 -1.50
C LEU A 419 5.89 6.54 -2.13
N PHE A 420 5.90 5.49 -1.30
CA PHE A 420 5.64 4.12 -1.76
C PHE A 420 4.25 3.99 -2.38
N LYS A 421 3.22 4.54 -1.74
CA LYS A 421 1.85 4.56 -2.26
C LYS A 421 1.77 5.26 -3.62
N LYS A 422 2.31 6.49 -3.73
CA LYS A 422 2.39 7.23 -5.00
C LYS A 422 3.09 6.41 -6.10
N TYR A 423 4.18 5.72 -5.75
CA TYR A 423 4.90 4.87 -6.68
C TYR A 423 4.08 3.65 -7.15
N GLN A 424 3.39 2.95 -6.24
CA GLN A 424 2.56 1.79 -6.59
C GLN A 424 1.39 2.18 -7.50
N GLU A 425 0.67 3.24 -7.16
CA GLU A 425 -0.48 3.72 -7.94
C GLU A 425 -0.07 4.13 -9.36
N SER A 426 1.04 4.87 -9.51
CA SER A 426 1.48 5.39 -10.81
C SER A 426 2.20 4.37 -11.70
N ILE A 427 3.10 3.55 -11.13
CA ILE A 427 3.98 2.65 -11.91
C ILE A 427 3.37 1.26 -12.04
N HIS A 428 2.62 0.81 -11.02
CA HIS A 428 2.05 -0.53 -10.96
C HIS A 428 0.53 -0.55 -11.14
N SER A 429 -0.15 0.61 -11.11
CA SER A 429 -1.62 0.70 -11.16
C SER A 429 -2.28 -0.15 -10.05
N ASP A 430 -1.62 -0.17 -8.89
CA ASP A 430 -2.09 -0.86 -7.70
C ASP A 430 -2.69 0.17 -6.74
N GLU A 431 -3.99 0.05 -6.50
CA GLU A 431 -4.77 0.99 -5.69
C GLU A 431 -4.94 0.47 -4.24
N ASP A 432 -4.67 -0.81 -3.99
CA ASP A 432 -4.90 -1.49 -2.69
C ASP A 432 -3.66 -1.42 -1.77
N VAL A 433 -3.03 -0.26 -1.68
CA VAL A 433 -1.74 -0.09 -0.99
C VAL A 433 -1.93 0.24 0.48
N THR A 434 -1.90 -0.78 1.35
CA THR A 434 -2.05 -0.60 2.80
C THR A 434 -0.73 -0.36 3.53
N ARG A 435 -0.77 0.41 4.64
CA ARG A 435 0.40 0.63 5.51
C ARG A 435 0.96 -0.67 6.08
N ARG A 436 0.09 -1.57 6.54
CA ARG A 436 0.47 -2.89 7.05
C ARG A 436 1.17 -3.74 5.98
N GLY A 437 0.71 -3.65 4.72
CA GLY A 437 1.36 -4.30 3.57
C GLY A 437 2.77 -3.78 3.33
N PHE A 438 2.93 -2.44 3.30
CA PHE A 438 4.24 -1.78 3.21
C PHE A 438 5.19 -2.21 4.33
N ASP A 439 4.73 -2.16 5.59
CA ASP A 439 5.55 -2.54 6.73
C ASP A 439 5.98 -4.01 6.66
N ARG A 440 5.05 -4.91 6.34
CA ARG A 440 5.36 -6.35 6.20
C ARG A 440 6.34 -6.61 5.05
N PHE A 441 6.21 -5.88 3.94
CA PHE A 441 6.99 -6.12 2.73
C PHE A 441 8.40 -5.50 2.82
N LEU A 442 8.51 -4.25 3.27
CA LEU A 442 9.74 -3.47 3.16
C LEU A 442 10.43 -3.24 4.50
N VAL A 443 9.67 -3.06 5.59
CA VAL A 443 10.18 -2.56 6.88
C VAL A 443 10.53 -3.69 7.84
N LYS A 444 9.57 -4.57 8.16
CA LYS A 444 9.75 -5.69 9.09
C LYS A 444 10.87 -6.59 8.59
N SER A 445 11.87 -6.82 9.42
CA SER A 445 13.02 -7.63 9.07
C SER A 445 13.23 -8.76 10.08
N PRO A 446 13.50 -10.00 9.62
CA PRO A 446 13.93 -11.08 10.48
C PRO A 446 15.44 -11.01 10.76
N LEU A 447 16.17 -10.08 10.12
CA LEU A 447 17.62 -10.05 10.18
C LEU A 447 18.12 -9.62 11.55
N THR A 448 19.00 -10.43 12.13
CA THR A 448 19.68 -10.15 13.40
C THR A 448 21.19 -10.12 13.22
N SER A 449 21.85 -9.16 13.86
CA SER A 449 23.30 -9.07 13.92
C SER A 449 23.75 -8.42 15.22
N SER A 450 24.90 -8.83 15.73
CA SER A 450 25.61 -8.14 16.81
C SER A 450 26.28 -6.85 16.33
N ASN A 451 26.56 -6.73 15.02
CA ASN A 451 27.12 -5.52 14.44
C ASN A 451 25.99 -4.60 13.94
N PRO A 452 25.84 -3.38 14.50
CA PRO A 452 24.76 -2.46 14.11
C PRO A 452 24.88 -1.95 12.66
N SER A 453 26.05 -2.09 12.03
CA SER A 453 26.26 -1.76 10.61
C SER A 453 25.70 -2.83 9.65
N LEU A 454 25.24 -3.98 10.17
CA LEU A 454 24.65 -5.08 9.41
C LEU A 454 23.15 -5.21 9.71
N GLY A 455 22.38 -5.63 8.71
CA GLY A 455 20.93 -5.77 8.83
C GLY A 455 20.18 -5.09 7.68
N SER A 456 19.00 -4.54 7.97
CA SER A 456 18.12 -3.93 6.97
C SER A 456 18.11 -2.41 7.08
N PHE A 457 18.28 -1.76 5.94
CA PHE A 457 18.40 -0.31 5.85
C PHE A 457 17.57 0.25 4.70
N HIS A 458 17.12 1.48 4.90
CA HIS A 458 16.54 2.32 3.86
C HIS A 458 17.57 3.41 3.51
N MET A 459 18.02 3.41 2.26
CA MET A 459 18.87 4.46 1.70
C MET A 459 17.97 5.52 1.09
N ARG A 460 17.74 6.61 1.84
CA ARG A 460 16.87 7.72 1.47
C ARG A 460 17.62 8.71 0.60
N TYR A 461 16.95 9.21 -0.43
CA TYR A 461 17.40 10.31 -1.28
C TYR A 461 16.48 11.49 -1.03
N VAL A 462 16.98 12.48 -0.30
CA VAL A 462 16.21 13.66 0.14
C VAL A 462 16.61 14.83 -0.75
N MET A 463 15.69 15.31 -1.58
CA MET A 463 15.88 16.47 -2.44
C MET A 463 15.14 17.66 -1.83
N ASP A 464 15.84 18.76 -1.53
CA ASP A 464 15.27 19.98 -0.96
C ASP A 464 14.36 19.72 0.25
N GLY A 465 14.82 18.81 1.13
CA GLY A 465 14.10 18.43 2.35
C GLY A 465 13.01 17.36 2.17
N SER A 466 12.66 16.93 0.95
CA SER A 466 11.62 15.91 0.67
C SER A 466 12.22 14.60 0.19
N ILE A 467 11.69 13.45 0.65
CA ILE A 467 12.17 12.13 0.19
C ILE A 467 11.67 11.86 -1.23
N ILE A 468 12.58 11.77 -2.20
CA ILE A 468 12.26 11.51 -3.62
C ILE A 468 12.50 10.06 -4.04
N ALA A 469 13.31 9.31 -3.29
CA ALA A 469 13.54 7.88 -3.54
C ALA A 469 14.02 7.18 -2.27
N VAL A 470 13.73 5.88 -2.20
CA VAL A 470 14.19 4.99 -1.14
C VAL A 470 14.65 3.67 -1.74
N GLY A 471 15.95 3.39 -1.59
CA GLY A 471 16.51 2.06 -1.84
C GLY A 471 16.40 1.21 -0.58
N VAL A 472 15.64 0.13 -0.64
CA VAL A 472 15.54 -0.85 0.46
C VAL A 472 16.64 -1.88 0.25
N ILE A 473 17.60 -1.91 1.18
CA ILE A 473 18.81 -2.72 1.07
C ILE A 473 19.08 -3.54 2.33
N ASP A 474 19.73 -4.68 2.15
CA ASP A 474 20.33 -5.45 3.24
C ASP A 474 21.84 -5.34 3.18
N ILE A 475 22.45 -4.96 4.30
CA ILE A 475 23.90 -4.96 4.47
C ILE A 475 24.27 -6.25 5.22
N LEU A 476 24.98 -7.14 4.54
CA LEU A 476 25.39 -8.45 5.03
C LEU A 476 26.91 -8.52 5.16
N THR A 477 27.43 -9.68 5.56
CA THR A 477 28.85 -9.89 5.86
C THR A 477 29.76 -9.80 4.63
N GLU A 478 29.27 -10.16 3.44
CA GLU A 478 30.05 -10.16 2.20
C GLU A 478 29.46 -9.26 1.11
N SER A 479 28.25 -8.74 1.33
CA SER A 479 27.53 -8.02 0.28
C SER A 479 26.48 -7.03 0.76
N VAL A 480 26.16 -6.07 -0.10
CA VAL A 480 24.91 -5.30 -0.02
C VAL A 480 23.92 -5.85 -1.04
N SER A 481 22.70 -6.12 -0.60
CA SER A 481 21.63 -6.68 -1.43
C SER A 481 20.52 -5.66 -1.65
N ALA A 482 20.33 -5.25 -2.90
CA ALA A 482 19.19 -4.43 -3.31
C ALA A 482 17.92 -5.29 -3.35
N LYS A 483 16.98 -4.95 -2.47
CA LYS A 483 15.70 -5.66 -2.32
C LYS A 483 14.60 -4.99 -3.14
N TYR A 484 14.43 -3.68 -2.94
CA TYR A 484 13.37 -2.93 -3.59
C TYR A 484 13.75 -1.46 -3.75
N LEU A 485 13.17 -0.78 -4.74
CA LEU A 485 13.33 0.64 -4.97
C LEU A 485 11.96 1.23 -5.31
N PHE A 486 11.59 2.28 -4.60
CA PHE A 486 10.46 3.13 -4.93
C PHE A 486 10.91 4.59 -4.93
N TYR A 487 10.31 5.39 -5.79
CA TYR A 487 10.71 6.77 -6.03
C TYR A 487 9.55 7.61 -6.53
N ASP A 488 9.70 8.92 -6.47
CA ASP A 488 8.71 9.85 -6.95
C ASP A 488 8.73 9.88 -8.49
N PRO A 489 7.63 9.49 -9.18
CA PRO A 489 7.54 9.49 -10.64
C PRO A 489 7.88 10.83 -11.30
N ASP A 490 7.71 11.95 -10.59
CA ASP A 490 8.01 13.30 -11.10
C ASP A 490 9.52 13.48 -11.39
N TYR A 491 10.36 12.63 -10.77
CA TYR A 491 11.81 12.59 -10.95
C TYR A 491 12.27 11.47 -11.90
N SER A 492 11.35 10.83 -12.64
CA SER A 492 11.65 9.75 -13.60
C SER A 492 12.71 10.12 -14.65
N PHE A 493 12.80 11.40 -15.04
CA PHE A 493 13.80 11.93 -15.98
C PHE A 493 15.25 11.77 -15.49
N LEU A 494 15.46 11.60 -14.18
CA LEU A 494 16.78 11.36 -13.57
C LEU A 494 17.23 9.90 -13.66
N SER A 495 16.37 8.99 -14.14
CA SER A 495 16.67 7.55 -14.21
C SER A 495 17.08 6.99 -12.85
N LEU A 496 16.28 7.26 -11.81
CA LEU A 496 16.61 6.97 -10.42
C LEU A 496 17.00 5.50 -10.18
N GLY A 497 16.38 4.54 -10.88
CA GLY A 497 16.79 3.12 -10.76
C GLY A 497 18.22 2.80 -11.16
N THR A 498 18.84 3.57 -12.06
CA THR A 498 20.28 3.45 -12.33
C THR A 498 21.10 4.30 -11.37
N TYR A 499 20.61 5.48 -11.00
CA TYR A 499 21.33 6.39 -10.09
C TYR A 499 21.49 5.77 -8.70
N THR A 500 20.43 5.23 -8.10
CA THR A 500 20.50 4.62 -6.77
C THR A 500 21.43 3.42 -6.75
N ALA A 501 21.36 2.53 -7.75
CA ALA A 501 22.29 1.42 -7.89
C ALA A 501 23.76 1.87 -7.98
N LEU A 502 24.06 3.03 -8.60
CA LEU A 502 25.42 3.59 -8.60
C LEU A 502 25.82 4.11 -7.22
N ARG A 503 24.90 4.71 -6.47
CA ARG A 503 25.14 5.16 -5.09
C ARG A 503 25.25 3.99 -4.11
N GLU A 504 24.55 2.88 -4.34
CA GLU A 504 24.70 1.64 -3.57
C GLU A 504 26.06 0.98 -3.84
N ILE A 505 26.56 1.01 -5.08
CA ILE A 505 27.95 0.58 -5.38
C ILE A 505 28.98 1.46 -4.66
N GLU A 506 28.76 2.78 -4.64
CA GLU A 506 29.60 3.72 -3.88
C GLU A 506 29.55 3.40 -2.37
N LEU A 507 28.37 3.08 -1.82
CA LEU A 507 28.19 2.68 -0.43
C LEU A 507 29.03 1.43 -0.12
N VAL A 508 28.93 0.38 -0.93
CA VAL A 508 29.74 -0.84 -0.76
C VAL A 508 31.23 -0.49 -0.72
N ARG A 509 31.73 0.33 -1.66
CA ARG A 509 33.14 0.74 -1.69
C ARG A 509 33.58 1.53 -0.47
N LYS A 510 32.69 2.29 0.17
CA LYS A 510 32.96 2.96 1.45
C LYS A 510 33.05 1.92 2.57
N LEU A 511 32.08 1.01 2.64
CA LEU A 511 32.01 -0.03 3.68
C LEU A 511 33.16 -1.04 3.59
N VAL A 512 33.72 -1.32 2.41
CA VAL A 512 34.91 -2.19 2.23
C VAL A 512 36.08 -1.76 3.12
N ARG A 513 36.21 -0.44 3.39
CA ARG A 513 37.30 0.09 4.22
C ARG A 513 37.22 -0.37 5.68
N GLU A 514 36.00 -0.57 6.17
CA GLU A 514 35.72 -1.03 7.54
C GLU A 514 35.51 -2.55 7.58
N MET A 515 34.92 -3.12 6.51
CA MET A 515 34.58 -4.53 6.38
C MET A 515 35.19 -5.10 5.09
N PRO A 516 36.45 -5.57 5.10
CA PRO A 516 37.15 -6.01 3.88
C PRO A 516 36.51 -7.20 3.15
N ARG A 517 35.66 -7.98 3.84
CA ARG A 517 34.91 -9.10 3.23
C ARG A 517 33.71 -8.62 2.39
N LEU A 518 33.19 -7.42 2.66
CA LEU A 518 32.00 -6.85 2.03
C LEU A 518 32.36 -6.31 0.64
N ARG A 519 32.37 -7.19 -0.38
CA ARG A 519 32.90 -6.87 -1.71
C ARG A 519 31.83 -6.84 -2.81
N TYR A 520 30.69 -7.47 -2.56
CA TYR A 520 29.71 -7.71 -3.62
C TYR A 520 28.48 -6.81 -3.48
N TYR A 521 27.93 -6.41 -4.62
CA TYR A 521 26.63 -5.77 -4.72
C TYR A 521 25.65 -6.68 -5.46
N TYR A 522 24.59 -7.11 -4.78
CA TYR A 522 23.55 -7.99 -5.32
C TYR A 522 22.39 -7.13 -5.84
N MET A 523 22.15 -7.17 -7.14
CA MET A 523 21.08 -6.37 -7.77
C MET A 523 19.75 -7.14 -7.82
N GLY A 524 19.56 -8.17 -6.98
CA GLY A 524 18.38 -9.04 -7.04
C GLY A 524 18.47 -10.07 -8.16
N TYR A 525 17.36 -10.27 -8.89
CA TYR A 525 17.31 -11.17 -10.04
C TYR A 525 17.57 -10.46 -11.36
N TYR A 526 17.99 -11.24 -12.36
CA TYR A 526 18.19 -10.85 -13.75
C TYR A 526 17.45 -11.79 -14.67
N ILE A 527 16.67 -11.20 -15.58
CA ILE A 527 15.93 -11.89 -16.63
C ILE A 527 16.33 -11.20 -17.93
N SER A 528 17.02 -11.90 -18.85
CA SER A 528 17.57 -11.32 -20.08
C SER A 528 16.50 -10.64 -20.94
N ASP A 529 15.34 -11.27 -21.00
CA ASP A 529 14.29 -10.92 -21.95
C ASP A 529 13.29 -9.93 -21.37
N CYS A 530 13.34 -9.66 -20.06
CA CYS A 530 12.45 -8.71 -19.40
C CYS A 530 13.00 -7.27 -19.51
N PRO A 531 12.29 -6.32 -20.14
CA PRO A 531 12.75 -4.93 -20.26
C PRO A 531 13.05 -4.27 -18.90
N LYS A 532 12.24 -4.55 -17.87
CA LYS A 532 12.43 -4.01 -16.51
C LYS A 532 13.70 -4.53 -15.82
N MET A 533 14.22 -5.68 -16.23
CA MET A 533 15.37 -6.34 -15.59
C MET A 533 16.66 -6.27 -16.42
N ARG A 534 16.55 -6.01 -17.72
CA ARG A 534 17.68 -6.02 -18.66
C ARG A 534 18.77 -5.01 -18.32
N TYR A 535 18.42 -3.88 -17.69
CA TYR A 535 19.39 -2.82 -17.36
C TYR A 535 20.50 -3.31 -16.40
N LYS A 536 20.22 -4.31 -15.54
CA LYS A 536 21.20 -4.85 -14.59
C LYS A 536 22.41 -5.48 -15.30
N GLY A 537 22.22 -6.03 -16.50
CA GLY A 537 23.31 -6.54 -17.32
C GLY A 537 24.25 -5.47 -17.91
N THR A 538 23.94 -4.18 -17.71
CA THR A 538 24.82 -3.06 -18.10
C THR A 538 25.87 -2.72 -17.04
N PHE A 539 25.69 -3.19 -15.80
CA PHE A 539 26.70 -3.11 -14.74
C PHE A 539 27.73 -4.20 -15.01
N ARG A 540 29.00 -3.82 -15.14
CA ARG A 540 30.07 -4.73 -15.55
C ARG A 540 31.34 -4.51 -14.74
N PRO A 541 32.11 -5.57 -14.47
CA PRO A 541 31.80 -6.98 -14.72
C PRO A 541 30.80 -7.53 -13.68
N SER A 542 29.72 -8.18 -14.14
CA SER A 542 28.75 -8.86 -13.26
C SER A 542 28.78 -10.35 -13.52
N ASP A 543 28.39 -11.13 -12.51
CA ASP A 543 28.29 -12.59 -12.56
C ASP A 543 26.85 -13.03 -12.38
N LEU A 544 26.48 -14.14 -13.02
CA LEU A 544 25.24 -14.86 -12.76
C LEU A 544 25.52 -16.15 -11.98
N LEU A 545 24.64 -16.47 -11.05
CA LEU A 545 24.67 -17.75 -10.35
C LEU A 545 24.15 -18.85 -11.29
N CYS A 546 24.94 -19.90 -11.50
CA CYS A 546 24.46 -21.14 -12.11
C CYS A 546 23.68 -21.94 -11.06
N ASP A 547 22.38 -22.15 -11.27
CA ASP A 547 21.50 -22.72 -10.24
C ASP A 547 21.79 -24.19 -9.89
N LYS A 548 22.30 -25.00 -10.83
CA LYS A 548 22.65 -26.41 -10.57
C LYS A 548 23.97 -26.58 -9.79
N SER A 549 25.02 -25.92 -10.26
CA SER A 549 26.37 -26.06 -9.69
C SER A 549 26.70 -25.03 -8.62
N HIS A 550 25.84 -24.01 -8.42
CA HIS A 550 26.04 -22.85 -7.55
C HIS A 550 27.37 -22.12 -7.75
N GLN A 551 27.89 -22.19 -8.98
CA GLN A 551 29.08 -21.46 -9.40
C GLN A 551 28.68 -20.10 -9.97
N TRP A 552 29.47 -19.09 -9.66
CA TRP A 552 29.35 -17.77 -10.25
C TRP A 552 30.02 -17.76 -11.62
N VAL A 553 29.28 -17.37 -12.64
CA VAL A 553 29.73 -17.36 -14.03
C VAL A 553 29.67 -15.94 -14.57
N PRO A 554 30.75 -15.42 -15.20
CA PRO A 554 30.73 -14.09 -15.77
C PRO A 554 29.57 -13.90 -16.74
N LEU A 555 28.82 -12.80 -16.60
CA LEU A 555 27.66 -12.51 -17.45
C LEU A 555 28.03 -12.48 -18.94
N SER A 556 29.27 -12.11 -19.28
CA SER A 556 29.78 -12.15 -20.66
C SER A 556 29.75 -13.54 -21.27
N GLU A 557 30.01 -14.59 -20.48
CA GLU A 557 29.92 -15.98 -20.92
C GLU A 557 28.45 -16.42 -21.02
N CYS A 558 27.66 -16.14 -19.97
CA CYS A 558 26.24 -16.47 -19.91
C CYS A 558 25.43 -15.84 -21.04
N SER A 559 25.79 -14.63 -21.49
CA SER A 559 25.03 -13.88 -22.50
C SER A 559 24.86 -14.67 -23.80
N SER A 560 25.89 -15.43 -24.21
CA SER A 560 25.81 -16.26 -25.42
C SER A 560 24.85 -17.45 -25.24
N LEU A 561 24.90 -18.09 -24.07
CA LEU A 561 24.01 -19.21 -23.71
C LEU A 561 22.55 -18.76 -23.60
N LEU A 562 22.30 -17.66 -22.89
CA LEU A 562 20.96 -17.08 -22.74
C LEU A 562 20.35 -16.67 -24.08
N SER A 563 21.17 -16.17 -25.01
CA SER A 563 20.68 -15.80 -26.34
C SER A 563 20.27 -16.99 -27.22
N ARG A 564 20.88 -18.18 -26.98
CA ARG A 564 20.56 -19.41 -27.72
C ARG A 564 19.30 -20.09 -27.18
N ASN A 565 19.08 -20.00 -25.87
CA ASN A 565 17.94 -20.62 -25.19
C ASN A 565 16.96 -19.56 -24.69
N SER A 566 16.61 -18.63 -25.59
CA SER A 566 15.72 -17.52 -25.29
C SER A 566 14.42 -18.05 -24.69
N HIS A 567 14.06 -17.54 -23.52
CA HIS A 567 12.86 -17.88 -22.74
C HIS A 567 12.88 -19.16 -21.89
N ASN A 568 13.88 -20.03 -22.00
CA ASN A 568 13.97 -21.26 -21.21
C ASN A 568 15.09 -21.20 -20.16
N PHE A 569 14.99 -22.10 -19.18
CA PHE A 569 16.06 -22.32 -18.21
C PHE A 569 17.36 -22.73 -18.91
N THR A 570 18.47 -22.13 -18.47
CA THR A 570 19.80 -22.28 -19.03
C THR A 570 20.76 -22.62 -17.90
N ILE A 571 21.39 -23.78 -18.01
CA ILE A 571 22.45 -24.20 -17.09
C ILE A 571 23.78 -23.66 -17.64
N PHE A 572 24.48 -22.84 -16.86
CA PHE A 572 25.71 -22.18 -17.32
C PHE A 572 26.98 -23.05 -17.23
N ARG A 573 27.00 -24.02 -16.31
CA ARG A 573 28.11 -24.97 -16.11
C ARG A 573 27.59 -26.40 -16.02
N PRO A 574 27.07 -26.98 -17.13
CA PRO A 574 26.49 -28.32 -17.13
C PRO A 574 27.52 -29.45 -16.93
N SER A 575 28.81 -29.17 -17.19
CA SER A 575 29.91 -30.12 -17.01
C SER A 575 30.41 -30.24 -15.57
N LEU A 576 30.00 -29.33 -14.68
CA LEU A 576 30.37 -29.38 -13.28
C LEU A 576 29.34 -30.22 -12.50
N PRO A 577 29.76 -30.94 -11.46
CA PRO A 577 28.82 -31.65 -10.60
C PRO A 577 27.81 -30.67 -9.99
N GLU A 578 26.64 -31.19 -9.63
CA GLU A 578 25.71 -30.44 -8.79
C GLU A 578 26.40 -30.03 -7.49
N ALA A 579 26.04 -28.87 -6.96
CA ALA A 579 26.60 -28.41 -5.69
C ALA A 579 26.31 -29.43 -4.59
N ILE A 580 27.25 -29.59 -3.66
CA ILE A 580 27.02 -30.35 -2.43
C ILE A 580 25.85 -29.70 -1.71
N ARG A 581 24.78 -30.46 -1.52
CA ARG A 581 23.55 -29.98 -0.88
C ARG A 581 23.64 -30.22 0.62
N PHE A 582 22.97 -29.37 1.40
CA PHE A 582 22.89 -29.58 2.84
C PHE A 582 22.28 -30.97 3.12
N ASN A 583 22.87 -31.71 4.04
CA ASN A 583 22.39 -33.06 4.35
C ASN A 583 21.12 -32.94 5.21
N PRO A 584 19.98 -33.52 4.79
CA PRO A 584 18.77 -33.55 5.60
C PRO A 584 18.98 -34.10 7.02
N MET A 585 19.93 -35.04 7.18
CA MET A 585 20.22 -35.65 8.48
C MET A 585 20.84 -34.68 9.48
N ASP A 586 21.53 -33.63 8.99
CA ASP A 586 22.18 -32.60 9.81
C ASP A 586 21.22 -31.44 10.14
N ALA A 587 19.97 -31.50 9.63
CA ALA A 587 18.98 -30.48 9.89
C ALA A 587 18.54 -30.48 11.36
N LYS A 588 18.64 -29.31 11.98
CA LYS A 588 18.07 -29.05 13.29
C LYS A 588 16.59 -28.69 13.13
N LEU A 589 15.73 -29.30 13.93
CA LEU A 589 14.29 -29.13 13.90
C LEU A 589 13.82 -28.57 15.23
N TYR A 590 12.94 -27.57 15.18
CA TYR A 590 12.30 -27.01 16.35
C TYR A 590 10.96 -27.71 16.60
N LEU A 591 10.82 -28.32 17.78
CA LEU A 591 9.61 -28.99 18.27
C LEU A 591 9.11 -28.32 19.56
N SER A 592 7.89 -28.66 19.99
CA SER A 592 7.31 -28.19 21.26
C SER A 592 8.20 -28.43 22.49
N ARG A 593 8.98 -29.52 22.49
CA ARG A 593 9.89 -29.93 23.58
C ARG A 593 11.35 -29.43 23.42
N GLY A 594 11.66 -28.66 22.38
CA GLY A 594 12.99 -28.10 22.14
C GLY A 594 13.56 -28.37 20.74
N ILE A 595 14.86 -28.09 20.57
CA ILE A 595 15.58 -28.34 19.31
C ILE A 595 16.10 -29.78 19.29
N THR A 596 15.80 -30.51 18.23
CA THR A 596 16.28 -31.88 18.01
C THR A 596 16.89 -32.02 16.62
N THR A 597 17.49 -33.17 16.32
CA THR A 597 17.98 -33.49 14.97
C THR A 597 17.03 -34.44 14.27
N PHE A 598 17.05 -34.45 12.93
CA PHE A 598 16.24 -35.36 12.15
C PHE A 598 16.44 -36.83 12.56
N ASN A 599 17.69 -37.25 12.82
CA ASN A 599 18.03 -38.61 13.25
C ASN A 599 17.44 -39.01 14.61
N SER A 600 17.16 -38.03 15.47
CA SER A 600 16.59 -38.28 16.80
C SER A 600 15.07 -38.44 16.77
N LEU A 601 14.42 -38.23 15.63
CA LEU A 601 12.97 -38.37 15.50
C LEU A 601 12.54 -39.84 15.36
N PRO A 602 11.33 -40.21 15.83
CA PRO A 602 10.74 -41.51 15.53
C PRO A 602 10.65 -41.78 14.01
N PRO A 603 10.88 -43.02 13.52
CA PRO A 603 10.87 -43.35 12.09
C PRO A 603 9.58 -42.91 11.36
N VAL A 604 8.43 -42.99 12.04
CA VAL A 604 7.13 -42.54 11.49
C VAL A 604 7.14 -41.05 11.17
N ILE A 605 7.76 -40.24 12.03
CA ILE A 605 7.87 -38.78 11.84
C ILE A 605 8.92 -38.47 10.77
N GLN A 606 10.05 -39.18 10.78
CA GLN A 606 11.07 -39.06 9.75
C GLN A 606 10.47 -39.26 8.36
N LEU A 607 9.71 -40.35 8.15
CA LEU A 607 9.04 -40.63 6.87
C LEU A 607 8.10 -39.50 6.44
N LYS A 608 7.33 -38.92 7.37
CA LYS A 608 6.38 -37.83 7.07
C LYS A 608 7.05 -36.55 6.58
N ILE A 609 8.24 -36.23 7.09
CA ILE A 609 8.90 -34.95 6.80
C ILE A 609 10.07 -35.06 5.83
N THR A 610 10.51 -36.28 5.50
CA THR A 610 11.69 -36.54 4.64
C THR A 610 11.61 -35.76 3.33
N ASP A 611 10.50 -35.86 2.60
CA ASP A 611 10.37 -35.24 1.27
C ASP A 611 10.43 -33.71 1.33
N LYS A 612 9.78 -33.11 2.35
CA LYS A 612 9.79 -31.66 2.59
C LYS A 612 11.18 -31.18 2.96
N LEU A 613 11.84 -31.90 3.85
CA LEU A 613 13.18 -31.58 4.30
C LEU A 613 14.19 -31.72 3.16
N GLN A 614 14.16 -32.84 2.42
CA GLN A 614 14.98 -33.05 1.23
C GLN A 614 14.74 -31.94 0.19
N SER A 615 13.49 -31.55 -0.04
CA SER A 615 13.17 -30.42 -0.93
C SER A 615 13.85 -29.14 -0.47
N PHE A 616 13.74 -28.76 0.81
CA PHE A 616 14.39 -27.56 1.33
C PHE A 616 15.91 -27.64 1.26
N CYS A 617 16.48 -28.71 1.78
CA CYS A 617 17.92 -28.96 1.76
C CYS A 617 18.47 -28.98 0.34
N SER A 618 17.66 -29.39 -0.65
CA SER A 618 18.10 -29.35 -2.05
C SER A 618 18.39 -27.92 -2.53
N PHE A 619 17.69 -26.91 -2.02
CA PHE A 619 17.90 -25.52 -2.40
C PHE A 619 18.97 -24.80 -1.57
N VAL A 620 19.56 -25.49 -0.58
CA VAL A 620 20.59 -24.97 0.31
C VAL A 620 21.94 -25.62 -0.04
N THR A 621 22.93 -24.77 -0.28
CA THR A 621 24.09 -25.11 -1.14
C THR A 621 25.39 -25.26 -0.38
N ARG A 622 25.37 -24.93 0.91
CA ARG A 622 26.48 -24.93 1.84
C ARG A 622 25.99 -25.41 3.20
N ASP A 623 26.94 -25.64 4.09
CA ASP A 623 26.64 -25.89 5.50
C ASP A 623 25.74 -24.77 6.04
N ALA A 624 24.54 -25.18 6.43
CA ALA A 624 23.53 -24.36 7.05
C ALA A 624 23.12 -24.97 8.39
N SER A 625 24.08 -25.61 9.07
CA SER A 625 23.92 -26.28 10.37
C SER A 625 23.40 -25.35 11.48
N ASN A 626 23.47 -24.03 11.31
CA ASN A 626 22.90 -23.04 12.21
C ASN A 626 21.43 -22.70 11.93
N LEU A 627 20.88 -23.16 10.79
CA LEU A 627 19.45 -23.08 10.52
C LEU A 627 18.71 -24.13 11.34
N VAL A 628 17.77 -23.64 12.13
CA VAL A 628 16.77 -24.44 12.84
C VAL A 628 15.46 -24.31 12.08
N LEU A 629 14.93 -25.44 11.64
CA LEU A 629 13.71 -25.50 10.83
C LEU A 629 12.49 -25.75 11.71
N VAL A 630 11.47 -24.92 11.50
CA VAL A 630 10.14 -25.12 12.05
C VAL A 630 9.29 -25.74 10.95
N LEU A 631 8.66 -26.88 11.24
CA LEU A 631 7.72 -27.54 10.34
C LEU A 631 6.34 -27.50 10.98
N LYS A 632 5.38 -26.90 10.28
CA LYS A 632 4.01 -26.71 10.78
C LYS A 632 3.33 -28.03 11.12
N GLU A 633 3.64 -29.09 10.37
CA GLU A 633 3.12 -30.45 10.58
C GLU A 633 3.60 -31.10 11.88
N LEU A 634 4.67 -30.55 12.46
CA LEU A 634 5.24 -31.01 13.73
C LEU A 634 4.85 -30.12 14.91
N GLN A 635 4.11 -29.03 14.65
CA GLN A 635 3.55 -28.15 15.68
C GLN A 635 2.18 -28.63 16.18
N ILE A 636 1.91 -29.95 16.14
CA ILE A 636 0.64 -30.53 16.58
C ILE A 636 0.34 -30.06 18.01
N GLU A 637 -0.90 -29.59 18.16
CA GLU A 637 -1.48 -28.89 19.30
C GLU A 637 -1.37 -29.72 20.60
N ASP A 638 -1.05 -29.03 21.71
CA ASP A 638 -1.50 -29.37 23.06
C ASP A 638 -3.05 -29.28 23.08
N ASP A 639 -3.73 -30.12 22.30
CA ASP A 639 -5.18 -30.34 22.37
C ASP A 639 -5.42 -31.68 23.10
N SER A 640 -4.76 -31.85 24.23
CA SER A 640 -4.93 -32.93 25.18
C SER A 640 -4.60 -32.34 26.57
N ASP A 641 -5.43 -32.32 27.61
CA ASP A 641 -6.64 -33.06 27.99
C ASP A 641 -6.64 -34.57 27.75
N ASP A 642 -5.55 -35.13 27.22
CA ASP A 642 -5.25 -36.55 27.29
C ASP A 642 -3.76 -36.68 27.62
N GLU A 643 -3.51 -37.14 28.84
CA GLU A 643 -2.30 -37.83 29.26
C GLU A 643 -2.11 -39.05 28.35
N ASP A 644 -1.02 -39.08 27.58
CA ASP A 644 -0.12 -40.25 27.36
C ASP A 644 0.96 -39.98 26.29
#